data_AF-A0A7Z9XTH1-F1
#
_entry.id   AF-A0A7Z9XTH1-F1
#
_cell.length_a   1.000
_cell.length_b   1.000
_cell.length_c   1.000
_cell.angle_alpha   90.00
_cell.angle_beta   90.00
_cell.angle_gamma   90.00
#
_symmetry.space_group_name_H-M   'P 1'
#
loop_
_entity.id
_entity.type
_entity.pdbx_description
1 polymer ?
#
loop_
_entity_poly.entity_id
_entity_poly.type
_entity_poly.pdbx_seq_one_letter_code
_entity_poly.pdbx_strand_id
1 'polypeptide(L)'
;MKGFRITAFWQALIAAVIAYLVFDNAFPPVLPRTLMIQYMIITIIGILLYFAFDDRKWEEFKAPILSTLRDDNKALLRWFFLAAVPLLVAYVVYGVVKPSLEAPVELRQVHPAPPASIRVYNKSFDLASLENPVRNDILETLARDRDAGWSKYQESVAAGRDVYYQNCFYCHGDLLDGKGHYAQGFSPQPINFQDPTIIPQLQEAFLFWRITTGGPGLPVEGTPWNSAMPVWHEMLAEDDVWNVINFIFDYNGQVPRIWDAEVSKTVTGMKDEVLAKRRNIMGRDLYKFRCEVCHGENGAGDGVAADFMYPKPRDFSLALFKYKTSPGTKLPRDEDLFTTIKMGLPGTAMPGWGIKGQALLSDEQIRSLIPVIKGFDITQAWPPEDADEEAFDDDGFYTRTDFRVIRDEELQQGQIPYSDESVEKGRAAFLDSCSECHGDDGRGNIKSGKKLEDDWGNRIWPRDLTKPWTWRATQSFDTSEKAREDTIRAIYTRLSIGIPGTPMPAHRAVEEGNQDPVSLEDRWHIANFVYSLRNTTVQPQDGPVVTGRKLEDDLPMTAEDPRWAEAPAVTLHLVPNIITEARLFTPLNDALTVRALYNDKEIAFLLEVNDRTMSVPGDRYFSELQDENLEMHPDAVAIQFPHEDSYMSAPMVKKPLYRHGDARNKTTIWYWNAGSIEPKREPLAMLLDGSGSDKKLTPREKDTSLSASGLWKEGRWQVVMKRPRYTADGDVLFDEGQFIPVSFANWDGSNGESGSKHTLTTWYWLLLPPQTDVSKVYGVPVGIALLVFLAGLMLVKSQRSRSA
;
A
#
# COMPACT_ATOMS: atom_id res chain seq x y z
N MET A 1 -33.31 24.37 -49.54
CA MET A 1 -32.64 24.43 -48.22
C MET A 1 -31.39 25.29 -48.35
N LYS A 2 -31.48 26.60 -48.10
CA LYS A 2 -30.31 27.51 -48.13
C LYS A 2 -29.54 27.36 -46.82
N GLY A 3 -28.22 27.26 -46.95
CA GLY A 3 -27.29 26.76 -45.94
C GLY A 3 -27.30 27.51 -44.61
N PHE A 4 -27.34 26.74 -43.53
CA PHE A 4 -27.10 27.18 -42.17
C PHE A 4 -25.59 27.52 -42.04
N ARG A 5 -25.22 28.80 -42.18
CA ARG A 5 -23.84 29.26 -41.92
C ARG A 5 -23.69 29.61 -40.45
N ILE A 6 -22.81 28.90 -39.75
CA ILE A 6 -22.41 29.21 -38.36
C ILE A 6 -21.70 30.57 -38.38
N THR A 7 -22.11 31.52 -37.53
CA THR A 7 -21.50 32.87 -37.48
C THR A 7 -20.09 32.82 -36.90
N ALA A 8 -19.27 33.84 -37.18
CA ALA A 8 -17.89 33.94 -36.70
C ALA A 8 -17.77 33.74 -35.16
N PHE A 9 -18.70 34.28 -34.38
CA PHE A 9 -18.75 34.08 -32.92
C PHE A 9 -18.89 32.60 -32.52
N TRP A 10 -19.85 31.90 -33.13
CA TRP A 10 -20.09 30.49 -32.83
C TRP A 10 -18.96 29.59 -33.38
N GLN A 11 -18.34 29.96 -34.51
CA GLN A 11 -17.14 29.28 -35.01
C GLN A 11 -15.97 29.39 -34.03
N ALA A 12 -15.72 30.58 -33.47
CA ALA A 12 -14.69 30.80 -32.47
C ALA A 12 -14.95 30.00 -31.18
N LEU A 13 -16.20 29.97 -30.70
CA LEU A 13 -16.58 29.21 -29.53
C LEU A 13 -16.41 27.70 -29.75
N ILE A 14 -16.90 27.19 -30.88
CA ILE A 14 -16.77 25.77 -31.24
C ILE A 14 -15.29 25.38 -31.34
N ALA A 15 -14.46 26.22 -31.97
CA ALA A 15 -13.03 25.97 -32.07
C ALA A 15 -12.34 25.90 -30.68
N ALA A 16 -12.70 26.79 -29.76
CA ALA A 16 -12.18 26.77 -28.40
C ALA A 16 -12.64 25.52 -27.62
N VAL A 17 -13.91 25.12 -27.76
CA VAL A 17 -14.45 23.91 -27.10
C VAL A 17 -13.80 22.65 -27.66
N ILE A 18 -13.64 22.54 -28.99
CA ILE A 18 -12.95 21.41 -29.61
C ILE A 18 -11.50 21.35 -29.14
N ALA A 19 -10.79 22.48 -29.10
CA ALA A 19 -9.42 22.51 -28.61
C ALA A 19 -9.32 22.04 -27.16
N TYR A 20 -10.22 22.50 -26.28
CA TYR A 20 -10.29 22.02 -24.90
C TYR A 20 -10.51 20.51 -24.84
N LEU A 21 -11.50 19.98 -25.56
CA LEU A 21 -11.80 18.54 -25.56
C LEU A 21 -10.62 17.72 -26.09
N VAL A 22 -9.90 18.22 -27.10
CA VAL A 22 -8.69 17.58 -27.61
C VAL A 22 -7.58 17.59 -26.56
N PHE A 23 -7.29 18.71 -25.91
CA PHE A 23 -6.25 18.76 -24.88
C PHE A 23 -6.58 17.90 -23.65
N ASP A 24 -7.85 17.81 -23.29
CA ASP A 24 -8.35 17.06 -22.13
C ASP A 24 -8.39 15.54 -22.40
N ASN A 25 -8.67 15.11 -23.63
CA ASN A 25 -8.96 13.70 -23.93
C ASN A 25 -7.96 13.02 -24.90
N ALA A 26 -7.24 13.78 -25.73
CA ALA A 26 -6.40 13.19 -26.78
C ALA A 26 -4.98 12.85 -26.33
N PHE A 27 -4.54 13.34 -25.16
CA PHE A 27 -3.18 13.14 -24.64
C PHE A 27 -3.22 12.40 -23.29
N PRO A 28 -3.00 11.08 -23.27
CA PRO A 28 -2.73 10.33 -22.05
C PRO A 28 -1.22 10.31 -21.74
N PRO A 29 -0.78 10.60 -20.49
CA PRO A 29 -1.59 11.03 -19.35
C PRO A 29 -2.15 12.45 -19.54
N VAL A 30 -3.33 12.70 -18.94
CA VAL A 30 -4.04 13.99 -19.04
C VAL A 30 -3.09 15.13 -18.68
N LEU A 31 -3.08 16.17 -19.51
CA LEU A 31 -2.17 17.30 -19.36
C LEU A 31 -2.34 17.96 -17.97
N PRO A 32 -1.24 18.29 -17.26
CA PRO A 32 -1.32 19.06 -16.02
C PRO A 32 -2.10 20.35 -16.22
N ARG A 33 -2.96 20.71 -15.26
CA ARG A 33 -3.88 21.86 -15.35
C ARG A 33 -3.18 23.16 -15.77
N THR A 34 -1.95 23.38 -15.30
CA THR A 34 -1.13 24.55 -15.65
C THR A 34 -0.76 24.57 -17.13
N LEU A 35 -0.37 23.43 -17.70
CA LEU A 35 0.00 23.30 -19.11
C LEU A 35 -1.24 23.44 -20.00
N MET A 36 -2.36 22.85 -19.59
CA MET A 36 -3.65 23.02 -20.25
C MET A 36 -4.08 24.50 -20.29
N ILE A 37 -3.94 25.24 -19.18
CA ILE A 37 -4.21 26.68 -19.15
C ILE A 37 -3.31 27.43 -20.13
N GLN A 38 -2.01 27.14 -20.15
CA GLN A 38 -1.07 27.79 -21.08
C GLN A 38 -1.44 27.53 -22.54
N TYR A 39 -1.72 26.29 -22.92
CA TYR A 39 -2.14 25.94 -24.28
C TYR A 39 -3.48 26.58 -24.65
N MET A 40 -4.46 26.57 -23.74
CA MET A 40 -5.74 27.23 -23.98
C MET A 40 -5.59 28.74 -24.15
N ILE A 41 -4.71 29.41 -23.39
CA ILE A 41 -4.42 30.84 -23.59
C ILE A 41 -3.86 31.09 -24.99
N ILE A 42 -2.85 30.31 -25.41
CA ILE A 42 -2.24 30.44 -26.74
C ILE A 42 -3.29 30.18 -27.84
N THR A 43 -4.12 29.13 -27.69
CA THR A 43 -5.19 28.81 -28.63
C THR A 43 -6.23 29.92 -28.71
N ILE A 44 -6.69 30.45 -27.58
CA ILE A 44 -7.67 31.55 -27.55
C ILE A 44 -7.09 32.80 -28.21
N ILE A 45 -5.83 33.16 -27.94
CA ILE A 45 -5.15 34.27 -28.61
C ILE A 45 -5.10 34.03 -30.13
N GLY A 46 -4.74 32.81 -30.56
CA GLY A 46 -4.72 32.44 -31.98
C GLY A 46 -6.08 32.56 -32.65
N ILE A 47 -7.15 32.10 -31.99
CA ILE A 47 -8.54 32.24 -32.46
C ILE A 47 -8.89 33.73 -32.59
N LEU A 48 -8.63 34.54 -31.56
CA LEU A 48 -8.95 35.97 -31.58
C LEU A 48 -8.18 36.70 -32.67
N LEU A 49 -6.89 36.42 -32.85
CA LEU A 49 -6.08 37.00 -33.93
C LEU A 49 -6.61 36.63 -35.31
N TYR A 50 -7.01 35.36 -35.52
CA TYR A 50 -7.59 34.91 -36.79
C TYR A 50 -8.86 35.67 -37.17
N PHE A 51 -9.76 35.90 -36.20
CA PHE A 51 -10.99 36.65 -36.45
C PHE A 51 -10.77 38.16 -36.50
N ALA A 52 -9.75 38.69 -35.82
CA ALA A 52 -9.38 40.11 -35.84
C ALA A 52 -8.63 40.53 -37.11
N PHE A 53 -8.09 39.59 -37.89
CA PHE A 53 -7.34 39.89 -39.11
C PHE A 53 -8.20 40.33 -40.30
N ASP A 54 -9.51 40.08 -40.26
CA ASP A 54 -10.48 40.46 -41.30
C ASP A 54 -11.59 41.30 -40.66
N ASP A 55 -11.69 42.57 -41.05
CA ASP A 55 -12.65 43.52 -40.49
C ASP A 55 -14.10 43.00 -40.54
N ARG A 56 -14.48 42.30 -41.61
CA ARG A 56 -15.84 41.75 -41.75
C ARG A 56 -16.07 40.61 -40.76
N LYS A 57 -15.11 39.70 -40.62
CA LYS A 57 -15.19 38.60 -39.64
C LYS A 57 -15.19 39.12 -38.22
N TRP A 58 -14.44 40.20 -37.95
CA TRP A 58 -14.38 40.83 -36.65
C TRP A 58 -15.71 41.51 -36.26
N GLU A 59 -16.35 42.19 -37.21
CA GLU A 59 -17.70 42.73 -37.00
C GLU A 59 -18.74 41.62 -36.79
N GLU A 60 -18.70 40.54 -37.58
CA GLU A 60 -19.56 39.36 -37.39
C GLU A 60 -19.33 38.66 -36.04
N PHE A 61 -18.10 38.64 -35.54
CA PHE A 61 -17.73 38.07 -34.24
C PHE A 61 -18.28 38.91 -33.09
N LYS A 62 -18.16 40.24 -33.17
CA LYS A 62 -18.65 41.18 -32.14
C LYS A 62 -20.17 41.33 -32.15
N ALA A 63 -20.83 41.12 -33.29
CA ALA A 63 -22.25 41.41 -33.48
C ALA A 63 -23.18 40.79 -32.41
N PRO A 64 -23.04 39.51 -32.00
CA PRO A 64 -23.86 38.93 -30.94
C PRO A 64 -23.63 39.59 -29.57
N ILE A 65 -22.39 39.95 -29.25
CA ILE A 65 -22.00 40.60 -28.00
C ILE A 65 -22.57 42.02 -27.95
N LEU A 66 -22.35 42.81 -29.01
CA LEU A 66 -22.85 44.17 -29.13
C LEU A 66 -24.37 44.21 -29.16
N SER A 67 -25.02 43.26 -29.82
CA SER A 67 -26.49 43.14 -29.83
C SER A 67 -27.03 42.89 -28.41
N THR A 68 -26.43 41.98 -27.63
CA THR A 68 -26.83 41.76 -26.23
C THR A 68 -26.63 43.01 -25.37
N LEU A 69 -25.57 43.79 -25.61
CA LEU A 69 -25.28 45.02 -24.86
C LEU A 69 -26.19 46.21 -25.25
N ARG A 70 -26.64 46.30 -26.51
CA ARG A 70 -27.33 47.49 -27.07
C ARG A 70 -28.84 47.32 -27.24
N ASP A 71 -29.31 46.13 -27.63
CA ASP A 71 -30.71 45.89 -28.04
C ASP A 71 -31.65 45.71 -26.84
N ASP A 72 -32.71 46.52 -26.77
CA ASP A 72 -33.67 46.51 -25.66
C ASP A 72 -34.48 45.22 -25.57
N ASN A 73 -34.69 44.53 -26.69
CA ASN A 73 -35.39 43.23 -26.71
C ASN A 73 -34.58 42.09 -26.06
N LYS A 74 -33.29 42.33 -25.76
CA LYS A 74 -32.38 41.36 -25.13
C LYS A 74 -32.06 41.71 -23.67
N ALA A 75 -32.87 42.54 -23.03
CA ALA A 75 -32.65 42.96 -21.64
C ALA A 75 -32.49 41.79 -20.67
N LEU A 76 -33.32 40.73 -20.79
CA LEU A 76 -33.21 39.54 -19.94
C LEU A 76 -31.86 38.83 -20.11
N LEU A 77 -31.41 38.64 -21.36
CA LEU A 77 -30.13 38.01 -21.67
C LEU A 77 -28.95 38.86 -21.19
N ARG A 78 -29.06 40.18 -21.30
CA ARG A 78 -28.07 41.13 -20.79
C ARG A 78 -27.95 41.05 -19.27
N TRP A 79 -29.07 41.08 -18.55
CA TRP A 79 -29.09 40.94 -17.10
C TRP A 79 -28.57 39.58 -16.64
N PHE A 80 -28.88 38.51 -17.37
CA PHE A 80 -28.30 37.19 -17.14
C PHE A 80 -26.78 37.24 -17.18
N PHE A 81 -26.15 37.77 -18.24
CA PHE A 81 -24.69 37.84 -18.32
C PHE A 81 -24.07 38.83 -17.34
N LEU A 82 -24.74 39.96 -17.06
CA LEU A 82 -24.32 40.91 -16.03
C LEU A 82 -24.29 40.27 -14.65
N ALA A 83 -25.14 39.29 -14.33
CA ALA A 83 -25.09 38.56 -13.07
C ALA A 83 -24.15 37.34 -13.13
N ALA A 84 -24.24 36.54 -14.20
CA ALA A 84 -23.53 35.28 -14.34
C ALA A 84 -22.01 35.46 -14.41
N VAL A 85 -21.51 36.49 -15.12
CA VAL A 85 -20.07 36.73 -15.26
C VAL A 85 -19.43 37.10 -13.91
N PRO A 86 -19.94 38.09 -13.15
CA PRO A 86 -19.47 38.35 -11.78
C PRO A 86 -19.55 37.15 -10.85
N LEU A 87 -20.64 36.36 -10.90
CA LEU A 87 -20.77 35.16 -10.07
C LEU A 87 -19.74 34.10 -10.42
N LEU A 88 -19.46 33.89 -11.71
CA LEU A 88 -18.42 32.99 -12.18
C LEU A 88 -17.03 33.47 -11.73
N VAL A 89 -16.75 34.78 -11.86
CA VAL A 89 -15.48 35.36 -11.38
C VAL A 89 -15.36 35.22 -9.87
N ALA A 90 -16.41 35.51 -9.10
CA ALA A 90 -16.42 35.25 -7.65
C ALA A 90 -16.15 33.78 -7.34
N TYR A 91 -16.78 32.84 -8.05
CA TYR A 91 -16.55 31.42 -7.85
C TYR A 91 -15.09 31.01 -8.13
N VAL A 92 -14.50 31.54 -9.21
CA VAL A 92 -13.07 31.31 -9.53
C VAL A 92 -12.16 31.92 -8.48
N VAL A 93 -12.37 33.18 -8.10
CA VAL A 93 -11.57 33.86 -7.06
C VAL A 93 -11.71 33.14 -5.72
N TYR A 94 -12.92 32.71 -5.36
CA TYR A 94 -13.18 31.89 -4.18
C TYR A 94 -12.33 30.62 -4.19
N GLY A 95 -12.28 29.90 -5.31
CA GLY A 95 -11.41 28.73 -5.46
C GLY A 95 -9.91 29.03 -5.32
N VAL A 96 -9.47 30.27 -5.59
CA VAL A 96 -8.07 30.70 -5.44
C VAL A 96 -7.75 31.16 -4.01
N VAL A 97 -8.68 31.84 -3.33
CA VAL A 97 -8.46 32.37 -1.97
C VAL A 97 -8.82 31.39 -0.86
N LYS A 98 -9.64 30.38 -1.16
CA LYS A 98 -10.01 29.32 -0.22
C LYS A 98 -8.75 28.52 0.14
N PRO A 99 -8.45 28.31 1.44
CA PRO A 99 -7.33 27.46 1.85
C PRO A 99 -7.43 26.05 1.27
N SER A 100 -6.30 25.52 0.79
CA SER A 100 -6.20 24.11 0.38
C SER A 100 -6.08 23.23 1.61
N LEU A 101 -6.86 22.15 1.63
CA LEU A 101 -6.70 21.03 2.58
C LEU A 101 -6.04 19.82 1.90
N GLU A 102 -5.73 19.93 0.60
CA GLU A 102 -5.05 18.90 -0.16
C GLU A 102 -3.53 19.02 0.04
N ALA A 103 -2.88 17.88 0.27
CA ALA A 103 -1.44 17.80 0.46
C ALA A 103 -0.67 18.39 -0.74
N PRO A 104 0.51 18.99 -0.51
CA PRO A 104 1.35 19.50 -1.59
C PRO A 104 1.74 18.41 -2.58
N VAL A 105 1.80 18.77 -3.87
CA VAL A 105 2.25 17.85 -4.92
C VAL A 105 3.76 17.65 -4.83
N GLU A 106 4.18 16.40 -4.65
CA GLU A 106 5.60 16.02 -4.62
C GLU A 106 6.10 15.75 -6.04
N LEU A 107 6.63 16.78 -6.69
CA LEU A 107 7.28 16.65 -7.99
C LEU A 107 8.65 15.99 -7.80
N ARG A 108 8.77 14.72 -8.22
CA ARG A 108 10.03 13.97 -8.22
C ARG A 108 10.35 13.43 -9.61
N GLN A 109 11.63 13.37 -9.97
CA GLN A 109 12.06 12.58 -11.12
C GLN A 109 12.12 11.10 -10.73
N VAL A 110 11.34 10.25 -11.43
CA VAL A 110 11.26 8.80 -11.16
C VAL A 110 12.59 8.10 -11.46
N HIS A 111 13.34 8.60 -12.44
CA HIS A 111 14.67 8.11 -12.81
C HIS A 111 15.66 9.28 -12.83
N PRO A 112 16.33 9.57 -11.71
CA PRO A 112 17.37 10.59 -11.69
C PRO A 112 18.53 10.18 -12.60
N ALA A 113 19.20 11.17 -13.19
CA ALA A 113 20.39 10.91 -13.99
C ALA A 113 21.46 10.21 -13.13
N PRO A 114 22.08 9.11 -13.64
CA PRO A 114 23.14 8.46 -12.90
C PRO A 114 24.35 9.41 -12.74
N PRO A 115 25.08 9.35 -11.62
CA PRO A 115 26.35 10.04 -11.51
C PRO A 115 27.35 9.48 -12.53
N ALA A 116 28.41 10.22 -12.83
CA ALA A 116 29.47 9.73 -13.73
C ALA A 116 30.15 8.47 -13.18
N SER A 117 30.36 8.41 -11.86
CA SER A 117 30.99 7.28 -11.19
C SER A 117 30.46 7.07 -9.78
N ILE A 118 30.60 5.85 -9.28
CA ILE A 118 30.29 5.50 -7.88
C ILE A 118 31.47 4.79 -7.22
N ARG A 119 31.55 4.89 -5.89
CA ARG A 119 32.53 4.16 -5.09
C ARG A 119 31.83 3.17 -4.18
N VAL A 120 31.92 1.89 -4.52
CA VAL A 120 31.33 0.76 -3.77
C VAL A 120 32.33 -0.39 -3.77
N TYR A 121 32.25 -1.32 -2.81
CA TYR A 121 33.19 -2.45 -2.68
C TYR A 121 34.68 -2.03 -2.66
N ASN A 122 34.99 -0.86 -2.11
CA ASN A 122 36.32 -0.24 -2.12
C ASN A 122 36.92 0.02 -3.52
N LYS A 123 36.10 -0.02 -4.58
CA LYS A 123 36.49 0.26 -5.97
C LYS A 123 35.70 1.46 -6.50
N SER A 124 36.20 2.06 -7.59
CA SER A 124 35.50 3.09 -8.34
C SER A 124 34.97 2.50 -9.63
N PHE A 125 33.69 2.72 -9.92
CA PHE A 125 33.04 2.26 -11.14
C PHE A 125 32.62 3.46 -11.98
N ASP A 126 33.02 3.49 -13.25
CA ASP A 126 32.53 4.43 -14.25
C ASP A 126 31.22 3.89 -14.83
N LEU A 127 30.09 4.56 -14.54
CA LEU A 127 28.77 4.07 -14.92
C LEU A 127 28.50 4.19 -16.43
N ALA A 128 29.28 4.98 -17.18
CA ALA A 128 29.13 5.10 -18.62
C ALA A 128 29.70 3.89 -19.36
N SER A 129 30.75 3.26 -18.82
CA SER A 129 31.43 2.11 -19.42
C SER A 129 31.27 0.80 -18.65
N LEU A 130 30.54 0.81 -17.52
CA LEU A 130 30.35 -0.39 -16.71
C LEU A 130 29.47 -1.41 -17.47
N GLU A 131 30.01 -2.61 -17.61
CA GLU A 131 29.28 -3.77 -18.14
C GLU A 131 29.12 -4.84 -17.07
N ASN A 132 28.13 -5.71 -17.24
CA ASN A 132 27.88 -6.84 -16.36
C ASN A 132 28.94 -7.93 -16.59
N PRO A 133 29.87 -8.16 -15.63
CA PRO A 133 30.94 -9.14 -15.79
C PRO A 133 30.40 -10.58 -15.85
N VAL A 134 29.34 -10.88 -15.10
CA VAL A 134 28.70 -12.20 -15.09
C VAL A 134 28.08 -12.51 -16.45
N ARG A 135 27.37 -11.53 -17.05
CA ARG A 135 26.82 -11.69 -18.40
C ARG A 135 27.93 -11.90 -19.44
N ASN A 136 29.01 -11.14 -19.37
CA ASN A 136 30.12 -11.27 -20.32
C ASN A 136 30.75 -12.67 -20.26
N ASP A 137 30.99 -13.20 -19.06
CA ASP A 137 31.51 -14.54 -18.84
C ASP A 137 30.56 -15.65 -19.35
N ILE A 138 29.24 -15.48 -19.16
CA ILE A 138 28.21 -16.37 -19.74
C ILE A 138 28.32 -16.36 -21.27
N LEU A 139 28.38 -15.19 -21.90
CA LEU A 139 28.42 -15.07 -23.37
C LEU A 139 29.73 -15.62 -23.96
N GLU A 140 30.87 -15.39 -23.30
CA GLU A 140 32.15 -15.97 -23.70
C GLU A 140 32.12 -17.50 -23.62
N THR A 141 31.53 -18.04 -22.56
CA THR A 141 31.36 -19.49 -22.39
C THR A 141 30.42 -20.04 -23.45
N LEU A 142 29.26 -19.40 -23.68
CA LEU A 142 28.26 -19.79 -24.68
C LEU A 142 28.83 -19.84 -26.10
N ALA A 143 29.75 -18.93 -26.43
CA ALA A 143 30.44 -18.90 -27.72
C ALA A 143 31.42 -20.07 -27.92
N ARG A 144 31.98 -20.62 -26.82
CA ARG A 144 32.91 -21.76 -26.85
C ARG A 144 32.19 -23.10 -26.71
N ASP A 145 31.24 -23.16 -25.80
CA ASP A 145 30.43 -24.32 -25.44
C ASP A 145 29.02 -23.86 -25.08
N ARG A 146 28.06 -24.25 -25.93
CA ARG A 146 26.66 -23.83 -25.79
C ARG A 146 26.03 -24.36 -24.51
N ASP A 147 26.27 -25.62 -24.14
CA ASP A 147 25.60 -26.26 -23.01
C ASP A 147 26.18 -25.72 -21.69
N ALA A 148 27.50 -25.55 -21.62
CA ALA A 148 28.15 -24.91 -20.48
C ALA A 148 27.70 -23.46 -20.29
N GLY A 149 27.54 -22.69 -21.38
CA GLY A 149 27.02 -21.33 -21.33
C GLY A 149 25.59 -21.25 -20.79
N TRP A 150 24.71 -22.17 -21.19
CA TRP A 150 23.35 -22.25 -20.66
C TRP A 150 23.29 -22.69 -19.19
N SER A 151 24.13 -23.64 -18.78
CA SER A 151 24.25 -24.02 -17.36
C SER A 151 24.63 -22.80 -16.51
N LYS A 152 25.64 -22.06 -16.93
CA LYS A 152 26.11 -20.87 -16.24
C LYS A 152 25.07 -19.75 -16.18
N TYR A 153 24.29 -19.58 -17.25
CA TYR A 153 23.15 -18.67 -17.25
C TYR A 153 22.09 -19.08 -16.22
N GLN A 154 21.72 -20.36 -16.18
CA GLN A 154 20.73 -20.89 -15.25
C GLN A 154 21.21 -20.77 -13.80
N GLU A 155 22.48 -21.07 -13.53
CA GLU A 155 23.11 -20.89 -12.21
C GLU A 155 23.08 -19.41 -11.77
N SER A 156 23.44 -18.48 -12.65
CA SER A 156 23.38 -17.03 -12.35
C SER A 156 21.96 -16.55 -12.05
N VAL A 157 20.97 -16.98 -12.85
CA VAL A 157 19.56 -16.64 -12.64
C VAL A 157 19.03 -17.26 -11.33
N ALA A 158 19.40 -18.51 -11.01
CA ALA A 158 19.01 -19.17 -9.77
C ALA A 158 19.63 -18.50 -8.54
N ALA A 159 20.92 -18.16 -8.58
CA ALA A 159 21.58 -17.40 -7.52
C ALA A 159 20.92 -16.03 -7.32
N GLY A 160 20.60 -15.33 -8.42
CA GLY A 160 19.89 -14.06 -8.39
C GLY A 160 18.47 -14.16 -7.82
N ARG A 161 17.75 -15.23 -8.16
CA ARG A 161 16.44 -15.55 -7.58
C ARG A 161 16.55 -15.68 -6.06
N ASP A 162 17.46 -16.50 -5.57
CA ASP A 162 17.55 -16.78 -4.13
C ASP A 162 17.88 -15.51 -3.34
N VAL A 163 18.82 -14.70 -3.83
CA VAL A 163 19.11 -13.38 -3.23
C VAL A 163 17.89 -12.47 -3.27
N TYR A 164 17.15 -12.42 -4.38
CA TYR A 164 15.93 -11.61 -4.51
C TYR A 164 14.85 -12.01 -3.50
N TYR A 165 14.60 -13.31 -3.31
CA TYR A 165 13.59 -13.78 -2.37
C TYR A 165 14.05 -13.78 -0.91
N GLN A 166 15.34 -13.60 -0.63
CA GLN A 166 15.83 -13.36 0.74
C GLN A 166 15.80 -11.87 1.13
N ASN A 167 15.70 -10.95 0.16
CA ASN A 167 16.03 -9.53 0.41
C ASN A 167 15.08 -8.52 -0.24
N CYS A 168 14.59 -8.79 -1.45
CA CYS A 168 13.97 -7.78 -2.31
C CYS A 168 12.45 -7.97 -2.46
N PHE A 169 11.97 -9.21 -2.46
CA PHE A 169 10.58 -9.53 -2.81
C PHE A 169 9.54 -8.92 -1.84
N TYR A 170 9.92 -8.64 -0.58
CA TYR A 170 9.02 -8.04 0.41
C TYR A 170 8.48 -6.68 -0.03
N CYS A 171 9.30 -5.91 -0.75
CA CYS A 171 8.93 -4.64 -1.34
C CYS A 171 8.53 -4.79 -2.81
N HIS A 172 9.32 -5.51 -3.61
CA HIS A 172 9.16 -5.55 -5.06
C HIS A 172 8.15 -6.59 -5.57
N GLY A 173 7.71 -7.50 -4.70
CA GLY A 173 6.71 -8.53 -5.00
C GLY A 173 7.27 -9.77 -5.67
N ASP A 174 6.59 -10.89 -5.47
CA ASP A 174 6.89 -12.16 -6.14
C ASP A 174 6.72 -12.05 -7.66
N LEU A 175 5.73 -11.27 -8.10
CA LEU A 175 5.51 -10.97 -9.52
C LEU A 175 6.51 -9.93 -10.07
N LEU A 176 7.36 -9.32 -9.25
CA LEU A 176 8.22 -8.18 -9.61
C LEU A 176 7.42 -6.93 -10.07
N ASP A 177 6.18 -6.78 -9.59
CA ASP A 177 5.24 -5.72 -10.00
C ASP A 177 5.26 -4.50 -9.08
N GLY A 178 6.15 -4.47 -8.09
CA GLY A 178 6.24 -3.40 -7.09
C GLY A 178 5.16 -3.50 -6.01
N LYS A 179 4.40 -4.60 -5.94
CA LYS A 179 3.31 -4.82 -4.97
C LYS A 179 3.66 -5.92 -3.98
N GLY A 180 4.90 -5.91 -3.49
CA GLY A 180 5.32 -6.80 -2.42
C GLY A 180 4.46 -6.64 -1.16
N HIS A 181 4.59 -7.61 -0.26
CA HIS A 181 3.76 -7.73 0.93
C HIS A 181 3.72 -6.44 1.78
N TYR A 182 4.80 -5.65 1.80
CA TYR A 182 4.90 -4.38 2.52
C TYR A 182 4.86 -3.14 1.62
N ALA A 183 4.67 -3.29 0.31
CA ALA A 183 4.74 -2.19 -0.66
C ALA A 183 3.79 -1.02 -0.31
N GLN A 184 2.56 -1.34 0.13
CA GLN A 184 1.50 -0.35 0.36
C GLN A 184 1.85 0.72 1.41
N GLY A 185 2.72 0.43 2.37
CA GLY A 185 3.14 1.43 3.37
C GLY A 185 4.32 2.30 2.94
N PHE A 186 4.92 2.06 1.77
CA PHE A 186 6.02 2.87 1.25
C PHE A 186 5.54 3.99 0.32
N SER A 187 6.09 5.19 0.53
CA SER A 187 5.96 6.32 -0.38
C SER A 187 7.34 6.95 -0.63
N PRO A 188 7.88 6.88 -1.86
CA PRO A 188 7.28 6.30 -3.06
C PRO A 188 7.15 4.77 -3.01
N GLN A 189 6.18 4.25 -3.75
CA GLN A 189 6.00 2.81 -3.95
C GLN A 189 7.25 2.18 -4.61
N PRO A 190 7.57 0.92 -4.29
CA PRO A 190 8.61 0.15 -4.97
C PRO A 190 8.39 0.13 -6.49
N ILE A 191 9.47 0.05 -7.26
CA ILE A 191 9.39 0.07 -8.73
C ILE A 191 8.71 -1.20 -9.24
N ASN A 192 7.84 -1.03 -10.24
CA ASN A 192 7.25 -2.13 -11.01
C ASN A 192 8.22 -2.52 -12.14
N PHE A 193 8.84 -3.69 -12.03
CA PHE A 193 9.78 -4.18 -13.03
C PHE A 193 9.11 -4.80 -14.26
N GLN A 194 7.82 -5.12 -14.19
CA GLN A 194 7.05 -5.61 -15.35
C GLN A 194 6.74 -4.51 -16.36
N ASP A 195 6.91 -3.23 -16.02
CA ASP A 195 6.61 -2.12 -16.92
C ASP A 195 7.56 -2.15 -18.15
N PRO A 196 7.04 -2.45 -19.36
CA PRO A 196 7.85 -2.57 -20.56
C PRO A 196 8.37 -1.20 -21.06
N THR A 197 7.90 -0.10 -20.49
CA THR A 197 8.37 1.25 -20.81
C THR A 197 9.52 1.71 -19.93
N ILE A 198 9.80 0.98 -18.84
CA ILE A 198 10.84 1.35 -17.87
C ILE A 198 12.06 0.44 -17.98
N ILE A 199 11.93 -0.82 -17.57
CA ILE A 199 13.10 -1.68 -17.38
C ILE A 199 13.94 -1.96 -18.63
N PRO A 200 13.36 -2.24 -19.81
CA PRO A 200 14.17 -2.51 -21.00
C PRO A 200 14.82 -1.24 -21.56
N GLN A 201 14.47 -0.05 -21.07
CA GLN A 201 15.13 1.21 -21.43
C GLN A 201 16.40 1.48 -20.63
N LEU A 202 16.62 0.75 -19.53
CA LEU A 202 17.73 0.94 -18.62
C LEU A 202 18.91 0.02 -18.97
N GLN A 203 20.12 0.52 -18.75
CA GLN A 203 21.35 -0.28 -18.81
C GLN A 203 21.57 -1.02 -17.48
N GLU A 204 22.26 -2.15 -17.50
CA GLU A 204 22.60 -2.91 -16.29
C GLU A 204 23.40 -2.07 -15.28
N ALA A 205 24.29 -1.20 -15.75
CA ALA A 205 25.03 -0.26 -14.91
C ALA A 205 24.14 0.67 -14.08
N PHE A 206 22.99 1.08 -14.62
CA PHE A 206 22.02 1.89 -13.88
C PHE A 206 21.41 1.07 -12.74
N LEU A 207 21.00 -0.17 -13.01
CA LEU A 207 20.44 -1.05 -11.97
C LEU A 207 21.50 -1.36 -10.90
N PHE A 208 22.74 -1.64 -11.31
CA PHE A 208 23.85 -1.85 -10.39
C PHE A 208 24.05 -0.66 -9.45
N TRP A 209 24.03 0.57 -9.97
CA TRP A 209 24.07 1.77 -9.15
C TRP A 209 22.88 1.85 -8.18
N ARG A 210 21.65 1.67 -8.67
CA ARG A 210 20.45 1.80 -7.83
C ARG A 210 20.40 0.74 -6.73
N ILE A 211 20.82 -0.49 -7.01
CA ILE A 211 20.86 -1.58 -6.03
C ILE A 211 21.98 -1.33 -5.03
N THR A 212 23.21 -1.09 -5.47
CA THR A 212 24.35 -0.93 -4.56
C THR A 212 24.18 0.26 -3.61
N THR A 213 23.76 1.42 -4.12
CA THR A 213 23.72 2.68 -3.34
C THR A 213 22.37 2.97 -2.68
N GLY A 214 21.29 2.33 -3.11
CA GLY A 214 19.97 2.47 -2.49
C GLY A 214 19.34 3.87 -2.60
N GLY A 215 18.57 4.21 -1.57
CA GLY A 215 17.87 5.50 -1.42
C GLY A 215 18.74 6.69 -0.98
N PRO A 216 19.74 6.51 -0.08
CA PRO A 216 20.66 7.59 0.29
C PRO A 216 21.53 8.07 -0.89
N GLY A 217 21.96 9.34 -0.89
CA GLY A 217 22.92 9.88 -1.88
C GLY A 217 22.47 10.15 -3.34
N LEU A 218 21.22 9.91 -3.76
CA LEU A 218 20.57 10.45 -4.98
C LEU A 218 20.95 11.91 -5.37
N PRO A 219 20.86 12.26 -6.65
CA PRO A 219 20.93 13.66 -7.06
C PRO A 219 19.80 14.50 -6.46
N VAL A 220 20.00 15.83 -6.38
CA VAL A 220 19.00 16.77 -5.83
C VAL A 220 17.69 16.75 -6.64
N GLU A 221 17.78 16.43 -7.94
CA GLU A 221 16.64 16.24 -8.84
C GLU A 221 15.76 15.03 -8.44
N GLY A 222 16.32 14.09 -7.66
CA GLY A 222 15.62 12.95 -7.07
C GLY A 222 14.99 13.25 -5.71
N THR A 223 15.07 14.50 -5.22
CA THR A 223 14.39 14.90 -3.98
C THR A 223 12.85 14.86 -4.13
N PRO A 224 12.09 14.59 -3.06
CA PRO A 224 12.54 14.27 -1.70
C PRO A 224 13.12 12.85 -1.55
N TRP A 225 14.04 12.72 -0.60
CA TRP A 225 14.87 11.54 -0.29
C TRP A 225 14.10 10.42 0.41
N ASN A 226 13.01 9.95 -0.19
CA ASN A 226 12.04 9.12 0.51
C ASN A 226 12.09 7.63 0.12
N SER A 227 13.05 7.22 -0.71
CA SER A 227 13.14 5.81 -1.10
C SER A 227 13.54 4.92 0.09
N ALA A 228 12.79 3.84 0.27
CA ALA A 228 13.07 2.79 1.23
C ALA A 228 14.22 1.86 0.82
N MET A 229 14.77 2.00 -0.39
CA MET A 229 15.74 1.05 -0.93
C MET A 229 17.02 1.00 -0.07
N PRO A 230 17.41 -0.19 0.43
CA PRO A 230 18.64 -0.39 1.20
C PRO A 230 19.93 -0.08 0.42
N VAL A 231 21.02 0.17 1.14
CA VAL A 231 22.38 0.27 0.57
C VAL A 231 22.96 -1.14 0.48
N TRP A 232 22.67 -1.87 -0.60
CA TRP A 232 22.95 -3.31 -0.66
C TRP A 232 24.42 -3.69 -0.71
N HIS A 233 25.33 -2.80 -1.12
CA HIS A 233 26.76 -3.13 -1.18
C HIS A 233 27.40 -3.37 0.21
N GLU A 234 26.69 -3.04 1.28
CA GLU A 234 27.13 -3.31 2.66
C GLU A 234 26.71 -4.70 3.14
N MET A 235 25.81 -5.37 2.42
CA MET A 235 25.15 -6.61 2.83
C MET A 235 25.25 -7.73 1.79
N LEU A 236 25.43 -7.39 0.51
CA LEU A 236 25.54 -8.35 -0.60
C LEU A 236 26.92 -8.27 -1.25
N ALA A 237 27.37 -9.38 -1.83
CA ALA A 237 28.56 -9.39 -2.66
C ALA A 237 28.29 -8.72 -4.02
N GLU A 238 29.37 -8.32 -4.71
CA GLU A 238 29.29 -7.72 -6.05
C GLU A 238 28.59 -8.66 -7.05
N ASP A 239 28.95 -9.95 -7.05
CA ASP A 239 28.38 -10.96 -7.95
C ASP A 239 26.90 -11.21 -7.67
N ASP A 240 26.47 -11.16 -6.40
CA ASP A 240 25.06 -11.29 -6.03
C ASP A 240 24.21 -10.18 -6.65
N VAL A 241 24.72 -8.94 -6.67
CA VAL A 241 24.02 -7.82 -7.30
C VAL A 241 23.87 -8.05 -8.82
N TRP A 242 24.92 -8.54 -9.48
CA TRP A 242 24.85 -8.86 -10.91
C TRP A 242 23.90 -10.01 -11.21
N ASN A 243 23.91 -11.05 -10.40
CA ASN A 243 23.00 -12.19 -10.50
C ASN A 243 21.54 -11.75 -10.31
N VAL A 244 21.25 -10.86 -9.35
CA VAL A 244 19.91 -10.28 -9.16
C VAL A 244 19.48 -9.49 -10.41
N ILE A 245 20.37 -8.72 -11.03
CA ILE A 245 20.06 -7.99 -12.27
C ILE A 245 19.71 -8.96 -13.39
N ASN A 246 20.49 -10.03 -13.57
CA ASN A 246 20.20 -11.09 -14.54
C ASN A 246 18.82 -11.72 -14.28
N PHE A 247 18.53 -12.05 -13.01
CA PHE A 247 17.24 -12.58 -12.61
C PHE A 247 16.07 -11.63 -12.91
N ILE A 248 16.19 -10.32 -12.62
CA ILE A 248 15.11 -9.35 -12.89
C ILE A 248 14.80 -9.30 -14.39
N PHE A 249 15.81 -9.24 -15.26
CA PHE A 249 15.60 -9.25 -16.71
C PHE A 249 15.02 -10.58 -17.19
N ASP A 250 15.59 -11.69 -16.73
CA ASP A 250 15.14 -13.04 -17.05
C ASP A 250 13.67 -13.24 -16.65
N TYR A 251 13.31 -13.00 -15.39
CA TYR A 251 11.97 -13.23 -14.84
C TYR A 251 10.88 -12.47 -15.61
N ASN A 252 11.18 -11.21 -15.99
CA ASN A 252 10.27 -10.35 -16.75
C ASN A 252 10.26 -10.65 -18.25
N GLY A 253 11.16 -11.52 -18.74
CA GLY A 253 11.26 -11.80 -20.17
C GLY A 253 11.78 -10.61 -20.99
N GLN A 254 12.64 -9.79 -20.38
CA GLN A 254 13.19 -8.58 -20.97
C GLN A 254 14.71 -8.69 -21.08
N VAL A 255 15.32 -7.76 -21.82
CA VAL A 255 16.77 -7.64 -21.93
C VAL A 255 17.17 -6.20 -21.65
N PRO A 256 18.36 -5.97 -21.06
CA PRO A 256 18.85 -4.63 -20.82
C PRO A 256 19.08 -3.88 -22.12
N ARG A 257 19.15 -2.55 -22.03
CA ARG A 257 19.64 -1.71 -23.12
C ARG A 257 21.14 -1.97 -23.33
N ILE A 258 21.50 -2.51 -24.50
CA ILE A 258 22.87 -2.83 -24.89
C ILE A 258 23.22 -2.06 -26.17
N TRP A 259 24.38 -1.41 -26.20
CA TRP A 259 24.83 -0.61 -27.35
C TRP A 259 25.57 -1.42 -28.41
N ASP A 260 26.30 -2.46 -27.99
CA ASP A 260 26.94 -3.40 -28.91
C ASP A 260 25.87 -4.25 -29.62
N ALA A 261 25.85 -4.18 -30.95
CA ALA A 261 24.81 -4.82 -31.76
C ALA A 261 24.90 -6.35 -31.74
N GLU A 262 26.10 -6.93 -31.69
CA GLU A 262 26.29 -8.39 -31.69
C GLU A 262 25.92 -8.98 -30.32
N VAL A 263 26.32 -8.31 -29.24
CA VAL A 263 25.91 -8.67 -27.88
C VAL A 263 24.39 -8.54 -27.74
N SER A 264 23.81 -7.41 -28.17
CA SER A 264 22.37 -7.19 -28.13
C SER A 264 21.60 -8.28 -28.89
N LYS A 265 22.08 -8.68 -30.07
CA LYS A 265 21.48 -9.74 -30.87
C LYS A 265 21.55 -11.09 -30.16
N THR A 266 22.69 -11.42 -29.58
CA THR A 266 22.91 -12.69 -28.86
C THR A 266 22.00 -12.80 -27.64
N VAL A 267 21.99 -11.77 -26.80
CA VAL A 267 21.17 -11.70 -25.58
C VAL A 267 19.67 -11.73 -25.92
N THR A 268 19.26 -11.04 -26.98
CA THR A 268 17.87 -11.10 -27.48
C THR A 268 17.49 -12.51 -27.92
N GLY A 269 18.39 -13.21 -28.63
CA GLY A 269 18.18 -14.60 -29.04
C GLY A 269 18.05 -15.57 -27.84
N MET A 270 18.86 -15.38 -26.80
CA MET A 270 18.72 -16.14 -25.55
C MET A 270 17.36 -15.90 -24.90
N LYS A 271 16.94 -14.63 -24.77
CA LYS A 271 15.61 -14.26 -24.25
C LYS A 271 14.49 -14.91 -25.05
N ASP A 272 14.55 -14.90 -26.38
CA ASP A 272 13.53 -15.53 -27.22
C ASP A 272 13.46 -17.05 -27.01
N GLU A 273 14.59 -17.73 -26.85
CA GLU A 273 14.65 -19.16 -26.51
C GLU A 273 14.05 -19.45 -25.12
N VAL A 274 14.39 -18.64 -24.12
CA VAL A 274 13.83 -18.75 -22.77
C VAL A 274 12.30 -18.56 -22.80
N LEU A 275 11.81 -17.52 -23.48
CA LEU A 275 10.38 -17.25 -23.60
C LEU A 275 9.63 -18.34 -24.36
N ALA A 276 10.25 -18.94 -25.39
CA ALA A 276 9.67 -20.06 -26.11
C ALA A 276 9.49 -21.28 -25.19
N LYS A 277 10.49 -21.59 -24.35
CA LYS A 277 10.40 -22.66 -23.34
C LYS A 277 9.31 -22.36 -22.29
N ARG A 278 9.26 -21.13 -21.78
CA ARG A 278 8.31 -20.73 -20.72
C ARG A 278 6.86 -20.65 -21.16
N ARG A 279 6.58 -20.34 -22.42
CA ARG A 279 5.19 -20.20 -22.92
C ARG A 279 4.35 -21.46 -22.70
N ASN A 280 5.01 -22.63 -22.77
CA ASN A 280 4.35 -23.93 -22.65
C ASN A 280 4.75 -24.65 -21.36
N ILE A 281 5.36 -23.95 -20.39
CA ILE A 281 5.72 -24.55 -19.11
C ILE A 281 4.44 -24.87 -18.33
N MET A 282 4.33 -26.10 -17.87
CA MET A 282 3.15 -26.65 -17.20
C MET A 282 3.61 -27.58 -16.07
N GLY A 283 2.70 -27.93 -15.17
CA GLY A 283 2.92 -28.99 -14.18
C GLY A 283 4.14 -28.72 -13.30
N ARG A 284 4.95 -29.76 -13.09
CA ARG A 284 6.08 -29.73 -12.15
C ARG A 284 7.12 -28.67 -12.52
N ASP A 285 7.41 -28.47 -13.81
CA ASP A 285 8.37 -27.45 -14.24
C ASP A 285 7.88 -26.04 -13.91
N LEU A 286 6.57 -25.79 -14.08
CA LEU A 286 5.98 -24.50 -13.70
C LEU A 286 6.03 -24.30 -12.18
N TYR A 287 5.79 -25.36 -11.40
CA TYR A 287 5.93 -25.32 -9.95
C TYR A 287 7.36 -24.98 -9.52
N LYS A 288 8.37 -25.65 -10.08
CA LYS A 288 9.79 -25.36 -9.80
C LYS A 288 10.14 -23.92 -10.13
N PHE A 289 9.59 -23.40 -11.22
CA PHE A 289 9.87 -22.05 -11.68
C PHE A 289 9.23 -20.94 -10.83
N ARG A 290 8.03 -21.15 -10.27
CA ARG A 290 7.26 -20.08 -9.61
C ARG A 290 6.93 -20.33 -8.13
N CYS A 291 6.83 -21.58 -7.70
CA CYS A 291 6.24 -21.93 -6.40
C CYS A 291 7.28 -22.45 -5.40
N GLU A 292 8.28 -23.19 -5.88
CA GLU A 292 9.29 -23.88 -5.06
C GLU A 292 10.06 -22.94 -4.13
N VAL A 293 10.36 -21.71 -4.56
CA VAL A 293 11.13 -20.74 -3.76
C VAL A 293 10.49 -20.44 -2.39
N CYS A 294 9.16 -20.56 -2.31
CA CYS A 294 8.39 -20.42 -1.07
C CYS A 294 7.94 -21.78 -0.53
N HIS A 295 7.39 -22.65 -1.38
CA HIS A 295 6.75 -23.89 -0.96
C HIS A 295 7.70 -25.09 -0.84
N GLY A 296 8.97 -24.93 -1.21
CA GLY A 296 9.98 -26.00 -1.17
C GLY A 296 9.89 -26.97 -2.35
N GLU A 297 10.93 -27.78 -2.53
CA GLU A 297 10.97 -28.76 -3.62
C GLU A 297 9.84 -29.78 -3.47
N ASN A 298 9.58 -30.24 -2.25
CA ASN A 298 8.58 -31.27 -1.94
C ASN A 298 7.23 -30.68 -1.49
N GLY A 299 7.01 -29.38 -1.65
CA GLY A 299 5.76 -28.75 -1.22
C GLY A 299 5.60 -28.63 0.29
N ALA A 300 6.68 -28.81 1.08
CA ALA A 300 6.65 -28.81 2.54
C ALA A 300 6.61 -27.40 3.18
N GLY A 301 6.59 -26.33 2.37
CA GLY A 301 6.57 -24.96 2.87
C GLY A 301 7.91 -24.49 3.46
N ASP A 302 9.01 -25.08 3.01
CA ASP A 302 10.39 -24.93 3.49
C ASP A 302 11.35 -24.36 2.43
N GLY A 303 10.81 -23.65 1.43
CA GLY A 303 11.62 -22.97 0.42
C GLY A 303 12.52 -21.89 1.05
N VAL A 304 13.54 -21.42 0.30
CA VAL A 304 14.54 -20.44 0.79
C VAL A 304 13.95 -19.14 1.33
N ALA A 305 12.71 -18.81 0.95
CA ALA A 305 12.00 -17.61 1.41
C ALA A 305 11.11 -17.86 2.65
N ALA A 306 10.84 -19.12 3.01
CA ALA A 306 9.81 -19.51 3.96
C ALA A 306 10.06 -18.99 5.39
N ASP A 307 11.31 -19.01 5.85
CA ASP A 307 11.68 -18.61 7.21
C ASP A 307 11.50 -17.11 7.48
N PHE A 308 11.33 -16.31 6.42
CA PHE A 308 11.15 -14.87 6.53
C PHE A 308 9.69 -14.43 6.30
N MET A 309 8.75 -15.38 6.32
CA MET A 309 7.34 -15.12 6.05
C MET A 309 6.48 -15.43 7.26
N TYR A 310 5.58 -14.51 7.58
CA TYR A 310 4.47 -14.76 8.48
C TYR A 310 3.15 -14.41 7.80
N PRO A 311 2.22 -15.36 7.62
CA PRO A 311 2.34 -16.79 7.98
C PRO A 311 3.37 -17.51 7.09
N LYS A 312 3.85 -18.66 7.54
CA LYS A 312 4.65 -19.55 6.71
C LYS A 312 3.86 -20.02 5.46
N PRO A 313 4.54 -20.31 4.35
CA PRO A 313 3.94 -20.97 3.19
C PRO A 313 3.20 -22.25 3.58
N ARG A 314 2.17 -22.62 2.80
CA ARG A 314 1.41 -23.85 3.05
C ARG A 314 2.29 -25.06 2.76
N ASP A 315 2.37 -25.96 3.73
CA ASP A 315 2.80 -27.34 3.52
C ASP A 315 1.64 -28.14 2.88
N PHE A 316 1.89 -28.73 1.72
CA PHE A 316 0.96 -29.53 0.94
C PHE A 316 0.99 -31.03 1.30
N SER A 317 2.00 -31.49 2.04
CA SER A 317 2.26 -32.90 2.31
C SER A 317 1.14 -33.62 3.06
N LEU A 318 0.41 -32.90 3.92
CA LEU A 318 -0.69 -33.46 4.71
C LEU A 318 -2.06 -33.35 4.04
N ALA A 319 -2.15 -32.85 2.80
CA ALA A 319 -3.40 -32.56 2.11
C ALA A 319 -4.38 -31.63 2.90
N LEU A 320 -3.88 -30.90 3.89
CA LEU A 320 -4.67 -30.00 4.75
C LEU A 320 -4.65 -28.56 4.22
N PHE A 321 -5.77 -28.13 3.65
CA PHE A 321 -5.92 -26.79 3.06
C PHE A 321 -6.88 -25.90 3.87
N LYS A 322 -6.39 -24.71 4.23
CA LYS A 322 -7.10 -23.71 5.05
C LYS A 322 -8.36 -23.14 4.37
N TYR A 323 -8.32 -22.96 3.06
CA TYR A 323 -9.34 -22.25 2.29
C TYR A 323 -10.01 -23.23 1.32
N LYS A 324 -11.09 -23.86 1.76
CA LYS A 324 -11.82 -24.88 0.98
C LYS A 324 -13.34 -24.73 1.10
N THR A 325 -14.09 -24.97 0.05
CA THR A 325 -15.57 -24.89 0.09
C THR A 325 -16.22 -26.24 0.33
N SER A 326 -15.47 -27.34 0.31
CA SER A 326 -15.98 -28.67 0.62
C SER A 326 -16.38 -28.83 2.10
N PRO A 327 -17.45 -29.57 2.43
CA PRO A 327 -17.94 -29.71 3.80
C PRO A 327 -17.00 -30.51 4.71
N GLY A 328 -17.03 -30.20 6.02
CA GLY A 328 -16.40 -31.00 7.08
C GLY A 328 -14.92 -31.32 6.82
N THR A 329 -14.53 -32.58 7.03
CA THR A 329 -13.17 -33.09 6.82
C THR A 329 -12.86 -33.48 5.37
N LYS A 330 -13.79 -33.27 4.42
CA LYS A 330 -13.53 -33.58 3.01
C LYS A 330 -12.37 -32.73 2.48
N LEU A 331 -11.57 -33.31 1.60
CA LEU A 331 -10.49 -32.62 0.89
C LEU A 331 -11.01 -31.40 0.11
N PRO A 332 -10.17 -30.39 -0.19
CA PRO A 332 -10.60 -29.24 -0.99
C PRO A 332 -11.10 -29.66 -2.38
N ARG A 333 -11.81 -28.76 -3.04
CA ARG A 333 -12.14 -28.94 -4.46
C ARG A 333 -10.99 -28.44 -5.31
N ASP A 334 -10.86 -28.96 -6.52
CA ASP A 334 -9.90 -28.45 -7.51
C ASP A 334 -10.13 -26.95 -7.77
N GLU A 335 -11.40 -26.50 -7.72
CA GLU A 335 -11.77 -25.09 -7.85
C GLU A 335 -11.28 -24.23 -6.65
N ASP A 336 -11.18 -24.81 -5.45
CA ASP A 336 -10.64 -24.10 -4.28
C ASP A 336 -9.14 -23.82 -4.47
N LEU A 337 -8.40 -24.84 -4.92
CA LEU A 337 -6.97 -24.73 -5.23
C LEU A 337 -6.74 -23.76 -6.40
N PHE A 338 -7.52 -23.91 -7.47
CA PHE A 338 -7.49 -23.02 -8.64
C PHE A 338 -7.73 -21.56 -8.25
N THR A 339 -8.79 -21.29 -7.50
CA THR A 339 -9.16 -19.94 -7.06
C THR A 339 -8.10 -19.33 -6.16
N THR A 340 -7.55 -20.13 -5.23
CA THR A 340 -6.49 -19.69 -4.31
C THR A 340 -5.24 -19.26 -5.08
N ILE A 341 -4.80 -20.04 -6.07
CA ILE A 341 -3.62 -19.68 -6.90
C ILE A 341 -3.93 -18.48 -7.79
N LYS A 342 -5.11 -18.46 -8.41
CA LYS A 342 -5.51 -17.41 -9.34
C LYS A 342 -5.62 -16.05 -8.67
N MET A 343 -6.25 -16.00 -7.49
CA MET A 343 -6.56 -14.76 -6.79
C MET A 343 -5.54 -14.39 -5.72
N GLY A 344 -4.73 -15.35 -5.25
CA GLY A 344 -3.79 -15.14 -4.16
C GLY A 344 -4.48 -15.00 -2.81
N LEU A 345 -3.71 -14.58 -1.81
CA LEU A 345 -4.19 -14.42 -0.43
C LEU A 345 -3.79 -13.03 0.11
N PRO A 346 -4.73 -12.09 0.24
CA PRO A 346 -4.45 -10.78 0.82
C PRO A 346 -3.82 -10.86 2.20
N GLY A 347 -2.85 -9.97 2.48
CA GLY A 347 -2.12 -10.00 3.75
C GLY A 347 -1.24 -11.25 3.94
N THR A 348 -0.77 -11.87 2.86
CA THR A 348 0.36 -12.82 2.84
C THR A 348 1.32 -12.49 1.69
N ALA A 349 2.38 -13.28 1.56
CA ALA A 349 3.29 -13.25 0.42
C ALA A 349 2.75 -13.99 -0.84
N MET A 350 1.57 -14.61 -0.81
CA MET A 350 1.02 -15.38 -1.95
C MET A 350 0.23 -14.47 -2.91
N PRO A 351 0.81 -14.08 -4.06
CA PRO A 351 0.16 -13.17 -4.99
C PRO A 351 -0.95 -13.86 -5.79
N GLY A 352 -1.77 -13.08 -6.48
CA GLY A 352 -2.73 -13.59 -7.46
C GLY A 352 -2.09 -13.79 -8.83
N TRP A 353 -1.89 -15.04 -9.24
CA TRP A 353 -1.16 -15.38 -10.47
C TRP A 353 -1.98 -15.20 -11.76
N GLY A 354 -3.31 -15.16 -11.65
CA GLY A 354 -4.22 -15.10 -12.79
C GLY A 354 -5.17 -13.90 -12.77
N ILE A 355 -4.82 -12.83 -12.03
CA ILE A 355 -5.61 -11.59 -11.99
C ILE A 355 -5.45 -10.85 -13.31
N LYS A 356 -6.55 -10.66 -14.04
CA LYS A 356 -6.55 -10.02 -15.36
C LYS A 356 -5.87 -8.64 -15.32
N GLY A 357 -4.93 -8.42 -16.25
CA GLY A 357 -4.13 -7.18 -16.33
C GLY A 357 -2.86 -7.20 -15.49
N GLN A 358 -2.65 -8.22 -14.65
CA GLN A 358 -1.45 -8.46 -13.84
C GLN A 358 -0.99 -9.95 -13.92
N ALA A 359 -1.72 -10.77 -14.67
CA ALA A 359 -1.54 -12.22 -14.70
C ALA A 359 -0.24 -12.61 -15.40
N LEU A 360 0.59 -13.39 -14.69
CA LEU A 360 1.75 -14.05 -15.27
C LEU A 360 1.41 -15.47 -15.77
N LEU A 361 0.32 -16.07 -15.30
CA LEU A 361 -0.10 -17.42 -15.65
C LEU A 361 -1.48 -17.44 -16.32
N SER A 362 -1.63 -18.32 -17.31
CA SER A 362 -2.94 -18.64 -17.89
C SER A 362 -3.77 -19.54 -16.98
N ASP A 363 -5.08 -19.58 -17.21
CA ASP A 363 -5.97 -20.51 -16.50
C ASP A 363 -5.59 -21.99 -16.76
N GLU A 364 -4.99 -22.32 -17.91
CA GLU A 364 -4.48 -23.66 -18.20
C GLU A 364 -3.24 -23.99 -17.38
N GLN A 365 -2.30 -23.05 -17.30
CA GLN A 365 -1.10 -23.17 -16.47
C GLN A 365 -1.45 -23.35 -14.99
N ILE A 366 -2.39 -22.56 -14.46
CA ILE A 366 -2.85 -22.70 -13.08
C ILE A 366 -3.49 -24.09 -12.86
N ARG A 367 -4.32 -24.57 -13.78
CA ARG A 367 -4.89 -25.93 -13.68
C ARG A 367 -3.83 -27.02 -13.71
N SER A 368 -2.75 -26.83 -14.47
CA SER A 368 -1.65 -27.80 -14.53
C SER A 368 -0.91 -27.96 -13.19
N LEU A 369 -0.97 -26.96 -12.29
CA LEU A 369 -0.37 -27.02 -10.95
C LEU A 369 -1.19 -27.84 -9.95
N ILE A 370 -2.49 -28.00 -10.17
CA ILE A 370 -3.39 -28.72 -9.26
C ILE A 370 -2.94 -30.17 -9.02
N PRO A 371 -2.70 -31.02 -10.04
CA PRO A 371 -2.22 -32.37 -9.82
C PRO A 371 -0.82 -32.41 -9.19
N VAL A 372 0.04 -31.40 -9.42
CA VAL A 372 1.35 -31.32 -8.76
C VAL A 372 1.19 -31.10 -7.26
N ILE A 373 0.32 -30.16 -6.87
CA ILE A 373 0.05 -29.86 -5.46
C ILE A 373 -0.56 -31.07 -4.75
N LYS A 374 -1.49 -31.78 -5.41
CA LYS A 374 -2.05 -33.04 -4.87
C LYS A 374 -1.00 -34.15 -4.77
N GLY A 375 -0.04 -34.19 -5.69
CA GLY A 375 1.03 -35.19 -5.72
C GLY A 375 2.03 -35.10 -4.57
N PHE A 376 2.10 -33.98 -3.84
CA PHE A 376 2.93 -33.89 -2.63
C PHE A 376 2.32 -34.59 -1.41
N ASP A 377 1.06 -35.02 -1.51
CA ASP A 377 0.35 -35.68 -0.41
C ASP A 377 1.00 -37.03 -0.05
N ILE A 378 1.62 -37.07 1.13
CA ILE A 378 2.21 -38.29 1.71
C ILE A 378 1.17 -39.10 2.50
N THR A 379 -0.01 -38.54 2.75
CA THR A 379 -1.09 -39.21 3.50
C THR A 379 -1.93 -40.11 2.62
N GLN A 380 -1.75 -40.03 1.29
CA GLN A 380 -2.50 -40.79 0.30
C GLN A 380 -4.02 -40.55 0.40
N ALA A 381 -4.42 -39.32 0.71
CA ALA A 381 -5.82 -38.92 0.78
C ALA A 381 -6.42 -38.67 -0.61
N TRP A 382 -5.63 -38.20 -1.56
CA TRP A 382 -6.07 -37.88 -2.94
C TRP A 382 -6.12 -39.04 -3.95
N PRO A 383 -5.27 -40.08 -3.88
CA PRO A 383 -5.34 -41.22 -4.79
C PRO A 383 -6.72 -41.91 -4.78
N PRO A 384 -7.15 -42.51 -5.90
CA PRO A 384 -8.32 -43.38 -5.92
C PRO A 384 -8.23 -44.49 -4.86
N GLU A 385 -9.37 -44.90 -4.31
CA GLU A 385 -9.44 -46.00 -3.32
C GLU A 385 -8.91 -47.33 -3.87
N ASP A 386 -8.97 -47.51 -5.19
CA ASP A 386 -8.52 -48.68 -5.93
C ASP A 386 -7.13 -48.51 -6.57
N ALA A 387 -6.35 -47.51 -6.15
CA ALA A 387 -4.99 -47.31 -6.62
C ALA A 387 -4.08 -48.52 -6.28
N ASP A 388 -3.37 -49.03 -7.30
CA ASP A 388 -2.40 -50.11 -7.15
C ASP A 388 -1.04 -49.62 -6.61
N GLU A 389 -0.24 -50.54 -6.02
CA GLU A 389 1.07 -50.21 -5.45
C GLU A 389 2.06 -49.64 -6.49
N GLU A 390 1.94 -50.03 -7.76
CA GLU A 390 2.80 -49.52 -8.86
C GLU A 390 2.50 -48.05 -9.19
N ALA A 391 1.40 -47.49 -8.69
CA ALA A 391 1.06 -46.08 -8.84
C ALA A 391 1.83 -45.17 -7.87
N PHE A 392 2.62 -45.73 -6.94
CA PHE A 392 3.42 -45.00 -5.97
C PHE A 392 4.92 -45.16 -6.24
N ASP A 393 5.71 -44.13 -5.92
CA ASP A 393 7.17 -44.23 -5.95
C ASP A 393 7.75 -44.80 -4.63
N ASP A 394 9.07 -44.96 -4.58
CA ASP A 394 9.78 -45.52 -3.43
C ASP A 394 9.60 -44.70 -2.15
N ASP A 395 9.27 -43.42 -2.28
CA ASP A 395 9.03 -42.49 -1.18
C ASP A 395 7.53 -42.41 -0.79
N GLY A 396 6.67 -43.17 -1.48
CA GLY A 396 5.25 -43.29 -1.22
C GLY A 396 4.38 -42.19 -1.82
N PHE A 397 4.92 -41.37 -2.74
CA PHE A 397 4.16 -40.36 -3.45
C PHE A 397 3.40 -40.98 -4.62
N TYR A 398 2.18 -40.48 -4.84
CA TYR A 398 1.37 -40.92 -5.97
C TYR A 398 1.88 -40.32 -7.28
N THR A 399 2.19 -41.18 -8.25
CA THR A 399 2.86 -40.80 -9.51
C THR A 399 1.89 -40.56 -10.68
N ARG A 400 0.62 -40.99 -10.54
CA ARG A 400 -0.42 -40.78 -11.56
C ARG A 400 -1.18 -39.47 -11.30
N THR A 401 -2.07 -39.09 -12.22
CA THR A 401 -2.79 -37.80 -12.19
C THR A 401 -4.32 -37.94 -12.09
N ASP A 402 -4.82 -39.16 -11.94
CA ASP A 402 -6.24 -39.53 -11.77
C ASP A 402 -6.72 -39.39 -10.31
N PHE A 403 -6.28 -38.32 -9.64
CA PHE A 403 -6.70 -38.00 -8.28
C PHE A 403 -8.23 -37.87 -8.15
N ARG A 404 -8.73 -38.18 -6.95
CA ARG A 404 -10.13 -37.97 -6.57
C ARG A 404 -10.54 -36.52 -6.78
N VAL A 405 -11.77 -36.34 -7.28
CA VAL A 405 -12.38 -35.03 -7.52
C VAL A 405 -13.54 -34.81 -6.56
N ILE A 406 -13.39 -33.84 -5.65
CA ILE A 406 -14.43 -33.48 -4.69
C ILE A 406 -15.41 -32.52 -5.36
N ARG A 407 -16.70 -32.88 -5.31
CA ARG A 407 -17.80 -32.07 -5.89
C ARG A 407 -18.73 -31.46 -4.86
N ASP A 408 -18.68 -31.95 -3.63
CA ASP A 408 -19.53 -31.46 -2.55
C ASP A 408 -19.12 -30.05 -2.12
N GLU A 409 -20.11 -29.24 -1.80
CA GLU A 409 -19.94 -27.86 -1.33
C GLU A 409 -20.70 -27.67 -0.02
N GLU A 410 -20.16 -26.84 0.86
CA GLU A 410 -20.80 -26.49 2.13
C GLU A 410 -22.16 -25.84 1.89
N LEU A 411 -23.14 -26.27 2.67
CA LEU A 411 -24.51 -25.78 2.54
C LEU A 411 -24.60 -24.32 3.00
N GLN A 412 -24.92 -23.45 2.05
CA GLN A 412 -25.16 -22.01 2.30
C GLN A 412 -26.67 -21.65 2.28
N GLN A 413 -27.55 -22.64 2.33
CA GLN A 413 -29.00 -22.40 2.40
C GLN A 413 -29.37 -21.79 3.76
N GLY A 414 -30.42 -20.96 3.76
CA GLY A 414 -30.89 -20.30 4.98
C GLY A 414 -30.08 -19.07 5.40
N GLN A 415 -29.32 -18.46 4.47
CA GLN A 415 -28.62 -17.21 4.73
C GLN A 415 -29.56 -16.15 5.31
N ILE A 416 -29.20 -15.67 6.50
CA ILE A 416 -29.91 -14.59 7.18
C ILE A 416 -29.39 -13.26 6.63
N PRO A 417 -30.28 -12.40 6.08
CA PRO A 417 -29.88 -11.08 5.60
C PRO A 417 -29.20 -10.25 6.68
N TYR A 418 -28.25 -9.42 6.26
CA TYR A 418 -27.58 -8.48 7.15
C TYR A 418 -28.59 -7.47 7.74
N SER A 419 -28.65 -7.36 9.06
CA SER A 419 -29.46 -6.40 9.81
C SER A 419 -28.89 -6.16 11.20
N ASP A 420 -29.24 -5.03 11.83
CA ASP A 420 -28.79 -4.72 13.20
C ASP A 420 -29.25 -5.79 14.21
N GLU A 421 -30.46 -6.35 14.04
CA GLU A 421 -30.96 -7.45 14.86
C GLU A 421 -30.10 -8.71 14.73
N SER A 422 -29.70 -9.04 13.49
CA SER A 422 -28.85 -10.19 13.20
C SER A 422 -27.45 -10.01 13.77
N VAL A 423 -26.92 -8.79 13.72
CA VAL A 423 -25.63 -8.42 14.31
C VAL A 423 -25.66 -8.56 15.84
N GLU A 424 -26.72 -8.12 16.52
CA GLU A 424 -26.84 -8.24 17.98
C GLU A 424 -26.93 -9.71 18.43
N LYS A 425 -27.77 -10.52 17.76
CA LYS A 425 -27.82 -11.98 17.99
C LYS A 425 -26.46 -12.62 17.74
N GLY A 426 -25.79 -12.19 16.67
CA GLY A 426 -24.47 -12.69 16.27
C GLY A 426 -23.40 -12.38 17.30
N ARG A 427 -23.45 -11.18 17.91
CA ARG A 427 -22.54 -10.79 18.98
C ARG A 427 -22.71 -11.69 20.20
N ALA A 428 -23.95 -11.97 20.61
CA ALA A 428 -24.23 -12.84 21.74
C ALA A 428 -23.67 -14.26 21.51
N ALA A 429 -23.93 -14.84 20.33
CA ALA A 429 -23.42 -16.16 19.97
C ALA A 429 -21.88 -16.19 19.81
N PHE A 430 -21.28 -15.12 19.28
CA PHE A 430 -19.82 -14.99 19.16
C PHE A 430 -19.13 -14.96 20.53
N LEU A 431 -19.70 -14.24 21.51
CA LEU A 431 -19.12 -14.17 22.85
C LEU A 431 -19.11 -15.54 23.56
N ASP A 432 -20.12 -16.38 23.28
CA ASP A 432 -20.23 -17.72 23.85
C ASP A 432 -19.20 -18.70 23.24
N SER A 433 -19.00 -18.65 21.92
CA SER A 433 -18.23 -19.68 21.19
C SER A 433 -16.86 -19.26 20.66
N CYS A 434 -16.55 -17.96 20.59
CA CYS A 434 -15.39 -17.45 19.84
C CYS A 434 -14.45 -16.54 20.67
N SER A 435 -14.95 -15.92 21.74
CA SER A 435 -14.24 -14.89 22.52
C SER A 435 -12.92 -15.37 23.15
N GLU A 436 -12.82 -16.64 23.52
CA GLU A 436 -11.62 -17.23 24.12
C GLU A 436 -10.36 -17.10 23.24
N CYS A 437 -10.53 -17.12 21.92
CA CYS A 437 -9.44 -16.99 20.95
C CYS A 437 -9.44 -15.61 20.29
N HIS A 438 -10.60 -15.09 19.90
CA HIS A 438 -10.68 -13.86 19.13
C HIS A 438 -10.78 -12.59 19.98
N GLY A 439 -11.00 -12.70 21.29
CA GLY A 439 -11.35 -11.57 22.15
C GLY A 439 -12.78 -11.08 21.89
N ASP A 440 -13.32 -10.27 22.81
CA ASP A 440 -14.74 -9.87 22.77
C ASP A 440 -15.06 -8.96 21.57
N ASP A 441 -14.07 -8.17 21.14
CA ASP A 441 -14.15 -7.24 20.02
C ASP A 441 -13.56 -7.82 18.72
N GLY A 442 -13.17 -9.10 18.73
CA GLY A 442 -12.62 -9.79 17.56
C GLY A 442 -11.22 -9.32 17.13
N ARG A 443 -10.43 -8.70 18.02
CA ARG A 443 -9.07 -8.20 17.71
C ARG A 443 -7.99 -9.29 17.67
N GLY A 444 -8.32 -10.50 18.12
CA GLY A 444 -7.38 -11.62 18.21
C GLY A 444 -6.49 -11.59 19.44
N ASN A 445 -6.86 -10.82 20.48
CA ASN A 445 -6.29 -10.93 21.81
C ASN A 445 -6.84 -12.19 22.48
N ILE A 446 -6.01 -13.23 22.54
CA ILE A 446 -6.36 -14.51 23.14
C ILE A 446 -6.70 -14.28 24.62
N LYS A 447 -7.83 -14.85 25.09
CA LYS A 447 -8.27 -14.81 26.50
C LYS A 447 -8.09 -16.16 27.20
N SER A 448 -8.05 -17.26 26.45
CA SER A 448 -7.87 -18.61 26.99
C SER A 448 -6.51 -18.89 27.64
N GLY A 449 -5.49 -18.05 27.40
CA GLY A 449 -4.11 -18.30 27.84
C GLY A 449 -3.39 -19.39 27.02
N LYS A 450 -4.02 -19.93 25.97
CA LYS A 450 -3.42 -20.96 25.13
C LYS A 450 -2.46 -20.35 24.11
N LYS A 451 -1.24 -20.88 24.03
CA LYS A 451 -0.35 -20.68 22.87
C LYS A 451 -0.93 -21.47 21.69
N LEU A 452 -1.46 -20.76 20.69
CA LEU A 452 -2.06 -21.39 19.51
C LEU A 452 -0.98 -21.70 18.47
N GLU A 453 -0.96 -22.93 18.00
CA GLU A 453 -0.05 -23.44 16.97
C GLU A 453 -0.85 -24.08 15.85
N ASP A 454 -0.34 -24.02 14.61
CA ASP A 454 -0.87 -24.87 13.56
C ASP A 454 -0.44 -26.32 13.73
N ASP A 455 -1.01 -27.22 12.92
CA ASP A 455 -0.73 -28.67 13.03
C ASP A 455 0.74 -29.03 12.76
N TRP A 456 1.55 -28.07 12.29
CA TRP A 456 3.00 -28.18 12.06
C TRP A 456 3.83 -27.54 13.18
N GLY A 457 3.20 -27.12 14.28
CA GLY A 457 3.85 -26.50 15.42
C GLY A 457 4.26 -25.04 15.22
N ASN A 458 3.83 -24.38 14.13
CA ASN A 458 4.14 -22.97 13.94
C ASN A 458 3.15 -22.12 14.73
N ARG A 459 3.67 -21.14 15.49
CA ARG A 459 2.84 -20.15 16.20
C ARG A 459 1.88 -19.46 15.24
N ILE A 460 0.59 -19.40 15.59
CA ILE A 460 -0.42 -18.70 14.80
C ILE A 460 -1.33 -17.81 15.67
N TRP A 461 -1.47 -16.56 15.26
CA TRP A 461 -2.39 -15.62 15.91
C TRP A 461 -3.76 -15.60 15.22
N PRO A 462 -4.85 -15.55 16.00
CA PRO A 462 -6.17 -15.24 15.44
C PRO A 462 -6.11 -13.90 14.71
N ARG A 463 -6.75 -13.86 13.54
CA ARG A 463 -6.82 -12.64 12.74
C ARG A 463 -7.59 -11.57 13.50
N ASP A 464 -7.15 -10.32 13.36
CA ASP A 464 -7.93 -9.17 13.79
C ASP A 464 -9.09 -8.98 12.81
N LEU A 465 -10.28 -9.38 13.24
CA LEU A 465 -11.51 -9.33 12.46
C LEU A 465 -11.98 -7.89 12.24
N THR A 466 -11.40 -6.89 12.90
CA THR A 466 -11.71 -5.48 12.62
C THR A 466 -10.94 -4.91 11.43
N LYS A 467 -9.98 -5.67 10.86
CA LYS A 467 -9.09 -5.26 9.76
C LYS A 467 -9.41 -6.00 8.44
N PRO A 468 -10.44 -5.59 7.67
CA PRO A 468 -10.88 -6.30 6.47
C PRO A 468 -9.82 -6.39 5.36
N TRP A 469 -8.86 -5.45 5.30
CA TRP A 469 -7.75 -5.49 4.32
C TRP A 469 -6.81 -6.68 4.54
N THR A 470 -6.88 -7.34 5.71
CA THR A 470 -6.09 -8.54 6.01
C THR A 470 -6.87 -9.84 5.80
N TRP A 471 -8.17 -9.79 5.47
CA TRP A 471 -9.01 -10.98 5.37
C TRP A 471 -8.63 -11.84 4.15
N ARG A 472 -8.54 -13.16 4.35
CA ARG A 472 -8.05 -14.12 3.35
C ARG A 472 -9.18 -14.98 2.84
N ALA A 473 -9.33 -15.06 1.52
CA ALA A 473 -10.36 -15.84 0.81
C ALA A 473 -11.83 -15.48 1.14
N THR A 474 -12.08 -14.45 1.94
CA THR A 474 -13.45 -14.03 2.32
C THR A 474 -13.87 -12.67 1.79
N GLN A 475 -12.91 -11.79 1.48
CA GLN A 475 -13.20 -10.42 1.09
C GLN A 475 -13.60 -10.34 -0.40
N SER A 476 -14.76 -9.76 -0.68
CA SER A 476 -15.07 -9.21 -2.00
C SER A 476 -14.52 -7.78 -2.12
N PHE A 477 -13.92 -7.45 -3.26
CA PHE A 477 -13.38 -6.12 -3.55
C PHE A 477 -14.41 -5.14 -4.12
N ASP A 478 -15.64 -5.61 -4.35
CA ASP A 478 -16.79 -4.78 -4.71
C ASP A 478 -17.53 -4.32 -3.43
N THR A 479 -18.15 -3.15 -3.47
CA THR A 479 -18.94 -2.57 -2.37
C THR A 479 -20.45 -2.71 -2.56
N SER A 480 -20.88 -3.40 -3.62
CA SER A 480 -22.29 -3.68 -3.87
C SER A 480 -22.92 -4.50 -2.74
N GLU A 481 -24.24 -4.43 -2.63
CA GLU A 481 -24.99 -5.31 -1.71
C GLU A 481 -24.69 -6.78 -1.99
N LYS A 482 -24.57 -7.16 -3.26
CA LYS A 482 -24.17 -8.51 -3.65
C LYS A 482 -22.80 -8.89 -3.05
N ALA A 483 -21.83 -7.99 -3.12
CA ALA A 483 -20.49 -8.21 -2.59
C ALA A 483 -20.47 -8.32 -1.05
N ARG A 484 -21.34 -7.59 -0.35
CA ARG A 484 -21.57 -7.79 1.09
C ARG A 484 -22.06 -9.21 1.37
N GLU A 485 -23.12 -9.65 0.68
CA GLU A 485 -23.69 -10.97 0.91
C GLU A 485 -22.71 -12.10 0.53
N ASP A 486 -21.89 -11.93 -0.52
CA ASP A 486 -20.81 -12.85 -0.88
C ASP A 486 -19.74 -12.94 0.22
N THR A 487 -19.35 -11.80 0.81
CA THR A 487 -18.38 -11.76 1.92
C THR A 487 -18.93 -12.50 3.14
N ILE A 488 -20.20 -12.27 3.50
CA ILE A 488 -20.87 -12.95 4.62
C ILE A 488 -20.94 -14.46 4.37
N ARG A 489 -21.28 -14.90 3.15
CA ARG A 489 -21.24 -16.33 2.78
C ARG A 489 -19.86 -16.94 2.97
N ALA A 490 -18.81 -16.23 2.58
CA ALA A 490 -17.45 -16.72 2.72
C ALA A 490 -17.01 -16.81 4.20
N ILE A 491 -17.39 -15.81 5.03
CA ILE A 491 -17.19 -15.85 6.49
C ILE A 491 -17.93 -17.04 7.11
N TYR A 492 -19.22 -17.20 6.80
CA TYR A 492 -20.03 -18.34 7.24
C TYR A 492 -19.39 -19.67 6.84
N THR A 493 -18.83 -19.76 5.63
CA THR A 493 -18.16 -20.97 5.14
C THR A 493 -16.92 -21.29 5.98
N ARG A 494 -16.10 -20.30 6.34
CA ARG A 494 -14.93 -20.48 7.24
C ARG A 494 -15.36 -20.88 8.65
N LEU A 495 -16.40 -20.25 9.19
CA LEU A 495 -16.94 -20.57 10.52
C LEU A 495 -17.50 -22.00 10.55
N SER A 496 -18.29 -22.38 9.55
CA SER A 496 -18.94 -23.67 9.48
C SER A 496 -17.92 -24.79 9.41
N ILE A 497 -17.05 -24.78 8.39
CA ILE A 497 -16.10 -25.86 8.11
C ILE A 497 -14.88 -25.82 9.04
N GLY A 498 -14.62 -24.67 9.67
CA GLY A 498 -13.37 -24.38 10.34
C GLY A 498 -12.26 -24.04 9.35
N ILE A 499 -11.05 -23.91 9.87
CA ILE A 499 -9.83 -23.66 9.07
C ILE A 499 -8.88 -24.84 9.32
N PRO A 500 -8.91 -25.89 8.49
CA PRO A 500 -8.07 -27.07 8.65
C PRO A 500 -6.59 -26.73 8.76
N GLY A 501 -5.85 -27.46 9.59
CA GLY A 501 -4.45 -27.13 9.87
C GLY A 501 -4.30 -25.94 10.81
N THR A 502 -5.34 -25.55 11.57
CA THR A 502 -5.25 -24.49 12.59
C THR A 502 -6.15 -24.84 13.78
N PRO A 503 -5.97 -24.15 14.92
CA PRO A 503 -6.86 -24.30 16.07
C PRO A 503 -8.30 -23.78 15.88
N MET A 504 -8.65 -23.21 14.72
CA MET A 504 -10.02 -22.75 14.44
C MET A 504 -10.90 -23.94 14.01
N PRO A 505 -11.78 -24.45 14.89
CA PRO A 505 -12.50 -25.69 14.65
C PRO A 505 -13.67 -25.49 13.68
N ALA A 506 -14.23 -26.60 13.23
CA ALA A 506 -15.53 -26.60 12.57
C ALA A 506 -16.63 -26.33 13.60
N HIS A 507 -17.55 -25.41 13.28
CA HIS A 507 -18.72 -25.13 14.10
C HIS A 507 -20.00 -25.80 13.59
N ARG A 508 -19.89 -26.61 12.52
CA ARG A 508 -20.85 -27.65 12.16
C ARG A 508 -20.41 -29.01 12.69
N ALA A 509 -21.35 -29.94 12.78
CA ALA A 509 -21.03 -31.34 12.99
C ALA A 509 -20.16 -31.88 11.84
N VAL A 510 -19.07 -32.54 12.22
CA VAL A 510 -18.12 -33.18 11.30
C VAL A 510 -18.62 -34.56 10.85
N GLU A 511 -19.34 -35.26 11.72
CA GLU A 511 -19.93 -36.58 11.46
C GLU A 511 -21.44 -36.49 11.30
N GLU A 512 -21.99 -37.34 10.45
CA GLU A 512 -23.43 -37.41 10.20
C GLU A 512 -24.18 -37.90 11.44
N GLY A 513 -25.24 -37.16 11.83
CA GLY A 513 -26.07 -37.48 12.99
C GLY A 513 -25.68 -36.77 14.29
N ASN A 514 -24.51 -36.11 14.34
CA ASN A 514 -24.11 -35.29 15.49
C ASN A 514 -24.75 -33.89 15.43
N GLN A 515 -24.95 -33.27 16.60
CA GLN A 515 -25.43 -31.89 16.68
C GLN A 515 -24.31 -30.92 16.34
N ASP A 516 -24.66 -29.81 15.69
CA ASP A 516 -23.72 -28.74 15.42
C ASP A 516 -23.25 -28.10 16.74
N PRO A 517 -21.94 -27.85 16.93
CA PRO A 517 -21.44 -27.07 18.06
C PRO A 517 -22.06 -25.67 18.13
N VAL A 518 -22.32 -25.05 16.98
CA VAL A 518 -23.05 -23.79 16.87
C VAL A 518 -24.19 -23.97 15.87
N SER A 519 -25.40 -23.60 16.29
CA SER A 519 -26.59 -23.78 15.47
C SER A 519 -26.45 -23.12 14.09
N LEU A 520 -27.15 -23.65 13.08
CA LEU A 520 -27.14 -23.08 11.73
C LEU A 520 -27.53 -21.59 11.71
N GLU A 521 -28.53 -21.20 12.52
CA GLU A 521 -29.00 -19.82 12.63
C GLU A 521 -27.91 -18.93 13.27
N ASP A 522 -27.32 -19.37 14.38
CA ASP A 522 -26.27 -18.63 15.08
C ASP A 522 -25.02 -18.47 14.21
N ARG A 523 -24.66 -19.46 13.38
CA ARG A 523 -23.54 -19.33 12.44
C ARG A 523 -23.75 -18.20 11.43
N TRP A 524 -24.96 -17.99 10.95
CA TRP A 524 -25.28 -16.85 10.07
C TRP A 524 -25.29 -15.51 10.81
N HIS A 525 -25.83 -15.48 12.02
CA HIS A 525 -25.78 -14.30 12.88
C HIS A 525 -24.34 -13.90 13.21
N ILE A 526 -23.48 -14.85 13.60
CA ILE A 526 -22.05 -14.62 13.83
C ILE A 526 -21.38 -14.10 12.57
N ALA A 527 -21.67 -14.65 11.39
CA ALA A 527 -21.09 -14.16 10.13
C ALA A 527 -21.47 -12.69 9.86
N ASN A 528 -22.72 -12.29 10.15
CA ASN A 528 -23.16 -10.90 10.07
C ASN A 528 -22.45 -10.00 11.11
N PHE A 529 -22.29 -10.48 12.34
CA PHE A 529 -21.54 -9.76 13.38
C PHE A 529 -20.07 -9.56 12.99
N VAL A 530 -19.37 -10.61 12.56
CA VAL A 530 -17.98 -10.55 12.10
C VAL A 530 -17.84 -9.60 10.91
N TYR A 531 -18.79 -9.63 9.95
CA TYR A 531 -18.81 -8.66 8.87
C TYR A 531 -18.92 -7.22 9.39
N SER A 532 -19.76 -6.97 10.41
CA SER A 532 -19.97 -5.63 10.99
C SER A 532 -18.72 -5.05 11.68
N LEU A 533 -17.83 -5.90 12.22
CA LEU A 533 -16.61 -5.48 12.92
C LEU A 533 -15.70 -4.61 12.05
N ARG A 534 -15.78 -4.74 10.72
CA ARG A 534 -15.04 -3.91 9.75
C ARG A 534 -15.31 -2.40 9.87
N ASN A 535 -16.42 -2.02 10.51
CA ASN A 535 -16.82 -0.62 10.71
C ASN A 535 -16.30 -0.05 12.03
N THR A 536 -15.66 -0.86 12.88
CA THR A 536 -15.13 -0.45 14.19
C THR A 536 -13.70 0.09 14.11
N THR A 537 -13.04 -0.08 12.96
CA THR A 537 -11.71 0.45 12.66
C THR A 537 -11.79 1.24 11.36
N VAL A 538 -11.20 2.44 11.34
CA VAL A 538 -11.09 3.22 10.12
C VAL A 538 -10.19 2.46 9.14
N GLN A 539 -10.63 2.31 7.89
CA GLN A 539 -9.82 1.61 6.90
C GLN A 539 -8.74 2.57 6.35
N PRO A 540 -7.52 2.06 6.09
CA PRO A 540 -6.49 2.82 5.40
C PRO A 540 -6.99 3.40 4.07
N GLN A 541 -6.53 4.61 3.76
CA GLN A 541 -6.85 5.31 2.51
C GLN A 541 -5.54 5.69 1.80
N ASP A 542 -5.63 5.95 0.49
CA ASP A 542 -4.48 6.44 -0.29
C ASP A 542 -4.20 7.92 0.01
N GLY A 543 -2.91 8.26 0.15
CA GLY A 543 -2.46 9.64 0.40
C GLY A 543 -3.07 10.33 1.63
N PRO A 544 -3.18 9.66 2.80
CA PRO A 544 -3.87 10.21 3.94
C PRO A 544 -3.14 11.41 4.57
N VAL A 545 -3.92 12.37 5.07
CA VAL A 545 -3.44 13.55 5.82
C VAL A 545 -4.01 13.51 7.22
N VAL A 546 -3.14 13.48 8.23
CA VAL A 546 -3.54 13.63 9.64
C VAL A 546 -4.02 15.06 9.85
N THR A 547 -5.31 15.24 10.09
CA THR A 547 -5.91 16.57 10.26
C THR A 547 -6.21 16.83 11.73
N GLY A 548 -5.60 17.89 12.28
CA GLY A 548 -5.88 18.32 13.65
C GLY A 548 -7.24 18.99 13.78
N ARG A 549 -7.94 18.74 14.88
CA ARG A 549 -9.14 19.50 15.27
C ARG A 549 -8.80 20.50 16.39
N LYS A 550 -9.17 21.77 16.18
CA LYS A 550 -8.97 22.84 17.16
C LYS A 550 -9.99 22.72 18.28
N LEU A 551 -9.54 22.86 19.52
CA LEU A 551 -10.36 23.03 20.73
C LEU A 551 -10.02 24.37 21.39
N GLU A 552 -10.99 24.96 22.08
CA GLU A 552 -10.79 26.21 22.84
C GLU A 552 -10.25 25.95 24.25
N ASP A 553 -10.50 24.75 24.79
CA ASP A 553 -10.13 24.35 26.15
C ASP A 553 -8.82 23.54 26.19
N ASP A 554 -8.44 23.10 27.40
CA ASP A 554 -7.30 22.20 27.63
C ASP A 554 -7.48 20.86 26.91
N LEU A 555 -6.39 20.32 26.37
CA LEU A 555 -6.42 19.07 25.62
C LEU A 555 -6.45 17.85 26.54
N PRO A 556 -7.20 16.79 26.16
CA PRO A 556 -7.30 15.57 26.94
C PRO A 556 -5.95 14.85 27.09
N MET A 557 -5.76 14.21 28.24
CA MET A 557 -4.60 13.35 28.54
C MET A 557 -4.97 11.87 28.68
N THR A 558 -6.23 11.50 28.49
CA THR A 558 -6.70 10.12 28.53
C THR A 558 -7.32 9.75 27.19
N ALA A 559 -7.17 8.49 26.78
CA ALA A 559 -7.70 7.99 25.51
C ALA A 559 -9.24 7.88 25.50
N GLU A 560 -9.86 7.72 26.67
CA GLU A 560 -11.31 7.55 26.81
C GLU A 560 -12.08 8.88 26.79
N ASP A 561 -11.39 10.02 26.65
CA ASP A 561 -12.06 11.32 26.55
C ASP A 561 -12.92 11.40 25.27
N PRO A 562 -14.22 11.72 25.38
CA PRO A 562 -15.14 11.69 24.24
C PRO A 562 -14.79 12.70 23.13
N ARG A 563 -14.00 13.74 23.43
CA ARG A 563 -13.58 14.73 22.43
C ARG A 563 -12.72 14.13 21.32
N TRP A 564 -12.06 13.00 21.56
CA TRP A 564 -11.34 12.26 20.52
C TRP A 564 -12.25 11.78 19.40
N ALA A 565 -13.51 11.42 19.71
CA ALA A 565 -14.48 10.96 18.71
C ALA A 565 -14.78 12.04 17.66
N GLU A 566 -14.61 13.31 18.01
CA GLU A 566 -14.86 14.44 17.12
C GLU A 566 -13.67 14.78 16.22
N ALA A 567 -12.46 14.32 16.54
CA ALA A 567 -11.27 14.50 15.72
C ALA A 567 -11.31 13.55 14.50
N PRO A 568 -10.88 13.98 13.29
CA PRO A 568 -10.71 13.05 12.17
C PRO A 568 -9.73 11.93 12.53
N ALA A 569 -10.11 10.68 12.27
CA ALA A 569 -9.23 9.51 12.40
C ALA A 569 -8.68 9.10 11.04
N VAL A 570 -7.41 8.73 11.04
CA VAL A 570 -6.69 8.28 9.86
C VAL A 570 -5.90 7.03 10.21
N THR A 571 -6.04 5.98 9.40
CA THR A 571 -5.29 4.75 9.58
C THR A 571 -4.16 4.68 8.56
N LEU A 572 -2.95 4.45 9.06
CA LEU A 572 -1.69 4.44 8.31
C LEU A 572 -1.10 3.04 8.34
N HIS A 573 -0.59 2.58 7.20
CA HIS A 573 0.11 1.30 7.11
C HIS A 573 1.46 1.36 7.81
N LEU A 574 1.70 0.37 8.66
CA LEU A 574 3.00 0.12 9.26
C LEU A 574 3.77 -0.84 8.35
N VAL A 575 5.03 -0.52 8.10
CA VAL A 575 5.97 -1.41 7.41
C VAL A 575 7.08 -1.79 8.37
N PRO A 576 7.56 -3.04 8.35
CA PRO A 576 8.67 -3.41 9.21
C PRO A 576 9.97 -2.77 8.74
N ASN A 577 10.86 -2.50 9.69
CA ASN A 577 12.24 -2.15 9.37
C ASN A 577 13.01 -3.41 8.90
N ILE A 578 12.94 -3.67 7.60
CA ILE A 578 13.68 -4.73 6.90
C ILE A 578 14.93 -4.20 6.19
N ILE A 579 15.26 -2.92 6.39
CA ILE A 579 16.29 -2.24 5.58
C ILE A 579 17.64 -2.21 6.29
N THR A 580 17.64 -2.01 7.61
CA THR A 580 18.86 -1.94 8.43
C THR A 580 18.93 -3.14 9.36
N GLU A 581 20.12 -3.69 9.56
CA GLU A 581 20.34 -4.70 10.60
C GLU A 581 20.13 -4.12 12.01
N ALA A 582 19.54 -4.82 12.97
CA ALA A 582 18.88 -6.12 12.87
C ALA A 582 17.45 -5.98 12.30
N ARG A 583 17.10 -6.82 11.32
CA ARG A 583 15.83 -6.72 10.55
C ARG A 583 14.64 -7.37 11.27
N LEU A 584 13.43 -6.89 10.96
CA LEU A 584 12.16 -7.46 11.39
C LEU A 584 11.39 -8.00 10.17
N PHE A 585 11.28 -9.32 9.98
CA PHE A 585 10.60 -9.88 8.80
C PHE A 585 9.13 -10.20 9.02
N THR A 586 8.72 -10.42 10.27
CA THR A 586 7.41 -10.97 10.64
C THR A 586 6.69 -10.10 11.67
N PRO A 587 6.37 -8.83 11.36
CA PRO A 587 5.60 -7.97 12.25
C PRO A 587 4.17 -8.49 12.45
N LEU A 588 3.62 -8.33 13.65
CA LEU A 588 2.22 -8.67 13.95
C LEU A 588 1.27 -7.46 13.83
N ASN A 589 1.83 -6.26 13.99
CA ASN A 589 1.14 -4.98 13.85
C ASN A 589 1.39 -4.38 12.46
N ASP A 590 0.33 -4.16 11.68
CA ASP A 590 0.37 -3.77 10.25
C ASP A 590 -0.22 -2.37 9.98
N ALA A 591 -0.82 -1.75 10.98
CA ALA A 591 -1.43 -0.42 10.87
C ALA A 591 -1.57 0.27 12.22
N LEU A 592 -1.57 1.60 12.21
CA LEU A 592 -1.89 2.45 13.35
C LEU A 592 -2.97 3.46 12.97
N THR A 593 -3.84 3.84 13.92
CA THR A 593 -4.82 4.91 13.72
C THR A 593 -4.42 6.14 14.53
N VAL A 594 -4.46 7.31 13.89
CA VAL A 594 -4.04 8.59 14.48
C VAL A 594 -5.22 9.55 14.52
N ARG A 595 -5.36 10.25 15.64
CA ARG A 595 -6.18 11.45 15.79
C ARG A 595 -5.32 12.57 16.37
N ALA A 596 -5.59 13.80 15.97
CA ALA A 596 -4.89 14.98 16.47
C ALA A 596 -5.88 16.04 16.98
N LEU A 597 -5.63 16.55 18.18
CA LEU A 597 -6.32 17.69 18.79
C LEU A 597 -5.30 18.78 19.08
N TYR A 598 -5.69 20.04 18.92
CA TYR A 598 -4.81 21.15 19.24
C TYR A 598 -5.58 22.36 19.76
N ASN A 599 -4.90 23.26 20.46
CA ASN A 599 -5.40 24.58 20.82
C ASN A 599 -4.30 25.62 20.52
N ASP A 600 -4.40 26.84 21.03
CA ASP A 600 -3.38 27.88 20.76
C ASP A 600 -2.02 27.61 21.43
N LYS A 601 -1.95 26.70 22.40
CA LYS A 601 -0.75 26.47 23.23
C LYS A 601 -0.11 25.11 22.99
N GLU A 602 -0.91 24.07 22.81
CA GLU A 602 -0.49 22.67 22.80
C GLU A 602 -1.16 21.87 21.68
N ILE A 603 -0.56 20.72 21.38
CA ILE A 603 -1.07 19.71 20.46
C ILE A 603 -0.99 18.34 21.14
N ALA A 604 -2.00 17.51 20.90
CA ALA A 604 -2.10 16.16 21.42
C ALA A 604 -2.42 15.19 20.28
N PHE A 605 -1.79 14.02 20.32
CA PHE A 605 -2.05 12.90 19.43
C PHE A 605 -2.59 11.73 20.21
N LEU A 606 -3.61 11.06 19.69
CA LEU A 606 -4.04 9.74 20.12
C LEU A 606 -3.60 8.74 19.05
N LEU A 607 -2.74 7.80 19.46
CA LEU A 607 -2.26 6.70 18.65
C LEU A 607 -2.96 5.42 19.09
N GLU A 608 -3.60 4.73 18.16
CA GLU A 608 -4.26 3.45 18.40
C GLU A 608 -3.58 2.36 17.58
N VAL A 609 -2.97 1.39 18.26
CA VAL A 609 -2.32 0.22 17.66
C VAL A 609 -3.07 -1.02 18.13
N ASN A 610 -3.59 -1.81 17.19
CA ASN A 610 -4.22 -3.10 17.52
C ASN A 610 -3.12 -4.12 17.81
N ASP A 611 -2.63 -4.09 19.03
CA ASP A 611 -1.66 -5.02 19.59
C ASP A 611 -2.39 -6.11 20.39
N ARG A 612 -2.22 -7.36 19.99
CA ARG A 612 -2.94 -8.51 20.59
C ARG A 612 -2.49 -8.77 22.03
N THR A 613 -1.36 -8.21 22.43
CA THR A 613 -0.74 -8.41 23.73
C THR A 613 -0.56 -7.09 24.47
N MET A 614 -0.54 -7.15 25.80
CA MET A 614 -0.02 -6.07 26.62
C MET A 614 1.41 -6.44 26.98
N SER A 615 2.37 -6.16 26.09
CA SER A 615 3.77 -6.49 26.30
C SER A 615 4.38 -5.56 27.33
N VAL A 616 4.21 -5.94 28.59
CA VAL A 616 4.81 -5.29 29.75
C VAL A 616 5.64 -6.36 30.46
N PRO A 617 6.99 -6.34 30.37
CA PRO A 617 7.83 -7.37 30.96
C PRO A 617 7.52 -7.60 32.45
N GLY A 618 7.37 -8.86 32.83
CA GLY A 618 6.94 -9.26 34.17
C GLY A 618 5.42 -9.46 34.31
N ASP A 619 4.61 -9.13 33.30
CA ASP A 619 3.21 -9.56 33.27
C ASP A 619 3.13 -11.07 33.05
N ARG A 620 2.54 -11.79 34.01
CA ARG A 620 2.49 -13.26 33.97
C ARG A 620 1.72 -13.77 32.75
N TYR A 621 0.57 -13.17 32.44
CA TYR A 621 -0.33 -13.67 31.41
C TYR A 621 0.28 -13.55 30.02
N PHE A 622 0.81 -12.37 29.68
CA PHE A 622 1.40 -12.15 28.36
C PHE A 622 2.78 -12.76 28.21
N SER A 623 3.56 -12.90 29.30
CA SER A 623 4.81 -13.65 29.27
C SER A 623 4.58 -15.14 28.99
N GLU A 624 3.51 -15.72 29.55
CA GLU A 624 3.11 -17.10 29.27
C GLU A 624 2.51 -17.29 27.87
N LEU A 625 2.03 -16.24 27.21
CA LEU A 625 1.52 -16.30 25.83
C LEU A 625 2.61 -16.09 24.76
N GLN A 626 3.77 -15.56 25.14
CA GLN A 626 4.85 -15.24 24.24
C GLN A 626 5.46 -16.51 23.62
N ASP A 627 6.00 -16.36 22.40
CA ASP A 627 6.94 -17.33 21.83
C ASP A 627 8.22 -17.38 22.67
N GLU A 628 8.64 -18.58 23.06
CA GLU A 628 9.78 -18.81 23.95
C GLU A 628 11.13 -18.49 23.27
N ASN A 629 11.14 -18.40 21.94
CA ASN A 629 12.33 -18.02 21.18
C ASN A 629 12.53 -16.49 21.11
N LEU A 630 11.59 -15.71 21.63
CA LEU A 630 11.62 -14.25 21.61
C LEU A 630 11.86 -13.69 23.01
N GLU A 631 12.56 -12.55 23.07
CA GLU A 631 12.75 -11.81 24.32
C GLU A 631 11.60 -10.81 24.49
N MET A 632 10.92 -10.83 25.65
CA MET A 632 9.89 -9.83 25.98
C MET A 632 10.50 -8.45 26.14
N HIS A 633 9.95 -7.48 25.40
CA HIS A 633 10.24 -6.07 25.57
C HIS A 633 8.97 -5.28 25.94
N PRO A 634 9.11 -4.06 26.49
CA PRO A 634 7.97 -3.16 26.63
C PRO A 634 7.44 -2.73 25.27
N ASP A 635 6.13 -2.77 25.10
CA ASP A 635 5.49 -2.12 23.96
C ASP A 635 5.86 -0.63 23.93
N ALA A 636 6.04 -0.13 22.72
CA ALA A 636 6.37 1.27 22.52
C ALA A 636 5.74 1.83 21.25
N VAL A 637 5.55 3.15 21.27
CA VAL A 637 5.14 3.92 20.09
C VAL A 637 5.92 5.22 20.03
N ALA A 638 6.12 5.72 18.83
CA ALA A 638 6.80 6.99 18.61
C ALA A 638 6.14 7.84 17.53
N ILE A 639 6.27 9.15 17.68
CA ILE A 639 5.93 10.16 16.67
C ILE A 639 7.22 10.88 16.29
N GLN A 640 7.54 10.95 15.02
CA GLN A 640 8.72 11.65 14.52
C GLN A 640 8.32 12.85 13.68
N PHE A 641 9.02 13.96 13.93
CA PHE A 641 8.95 15.20 13.16
C PHE A 641 10.35 15.61 12.69
N PRO A 642 10.48 16.27 11.51
CA PRO A 642 11.71 16.96 11.16
C PRO A 642 11.94 18.16 12.09
N HIS A 643 13.19 18.61 12.23
CA HIS A 643 13.45 19.96 12.74
C HIS A 643 12.85 21.03 11.80
N GLU A 644 12.55 22.21 12.34
CA GLU A 644 11.87 23.28 11.58
C GLU A 644 12.65 23.71 10.32
N ASP A 645 13.97 23.72 10.39
CA ASP A 645 14.87 24.08 9.26
C ASP A 645 15.14 22.93 8.27
N SER A 646 14.61 21.73 8.57
CA SER A 646 14.96 20.49 7.88
C SER A 646 13.92 20.09 6.82
N TYR A 647 12.79 20.79 6.72
CA TYR A 647 11.75 20.54 5.73
C TYR A 647 11.21 21.83 5.09
N MET A 648 10.53 21.68 3.95
CA MET A 648 9.77 22.73 3.28
C MET A 648 8.56 22.10 2.61
N SER A 649 7.39 22.73 2.70
CA SER A 649 6.15 22.27 2.03
C SER A 649 5.80 23.10 0.78
N ALA A 650 6.36 24.31 0.64
CA ALA A 650 6.20 25.20 -0.50
C ALA A 650 7.44 26.10 -0.70
N PRO A 651 7.73 26.59 -1.93
CA PRO A 651 7.06 26.25 -3.20
C PRO A 651 7.43 24.86 -3.72
N MET A 652 8.44 24.20 -3.13
CA MET A 652 8.89 22.86 -3.47
C MET A 652 9.01 22.04 -2.19
N VAL A 653 8.55 20.80 -2.24
CA VAL A 653 8.60 19.90 -1.09
C VAL A 653 10.03 19.42 -0.85
N LYS A 654 10.55 19.67 0.35
CA LYS A 654 11.78 19.09 0.88
C LYS A 654 11.45 18.38 2.18
N LYS A 655 11.85 17.11 2.29
CA LYS A 655 11.73 16.32 3.52
C LYS A 655 13.06 15.60 3.79
N PRO A 656 13.47 15.43 5.06
CA PRO A 656 14.59 14.57 5.40
C PRO A 656 14.25 13.10 5.10
N LEU A 657 15.25 12.21 5.18
CA LEU A 657 14.98 10.77 5.24
C LEU A 657 14.04 10.46 6.42
N TYR A 658 12.98 9.70 6.18
CA TYR A 658 12.00 9.33 7.22
C TYR A 658 12.59 8.41 8.30
N ARG A 659 13.81 7.91 8.11
CA ARG A 659 14.54 7.08 9.08
C ARG A 659 15.53 7.94 9.85
N HIS A 660 15.00 8.76 10.75
CA HIS A 660 15.79 9.62 11.65
C HIS A 660 16.63 10.71 10.96
N GLY A 661 16.29 11.09 9.73
CA GLY A 661 16.95 12.16 8.99
C GLY A 661 18.41 11.90 8.62
N ASP A 662 19.23 12.95 8.64
CA ASP A 662 20.67 12.91 8.42
C ASP A 662 21.36 14.02 9.24
N ALA A 663 22.69 14.12 9.14
CA ALA A 663 23.47 15.08 9.93
C ALA A 663 23.09 16.56 9.67
N ARG A 664 22.56 16.88 8.50
CA ARG A 664 22.10 18.23 8.11
C ARG A 664 20.60 18.42 8.32
N ASN A 665 19.81 17.38 8.14
CA ASN A 665 18.36 17.42 8.25
C ASN A 665 17.92 16.50 9.40
N LYS A 666 17.90 17.04 10.62
CA LYS A 666 17.66 16.27 11.85
C LYS A 666 16.17 16.04 12.10
N THR A 667 15.87 15.12 13.02
CA THR A 667 14.49 14.81 13.44
C THR A 667 14.37 14.76 14.96
N THR A 668 13.21 15.15 15.46
CA THR A 668 12.81 15.00 16.87
C THR A 668 11.75 13.92 16.97
N ILE A 669 11.92 12.99 17.92
CA ILE A 669 11.06 11.84 18.12
C ILE A 669 10.45 11.91 19.51
N TRP A 670 9.13 11.83 19.59
CA TRP A 670 8.38 11.68 20.82
C TRP A 670 8.21 10.18 21.05
N TYR A 671 8.84 9.67 22.09
CA TYR A 671 8.88 8.24 22.38
C TYR A 671 8.13 7.94 23.66
N TRP A 672 7.27 6.92 23.64
CA TRP A 672 6.62 6.38 24.81
C TRP A 672 6.83 4.86 24.86
N ASN A 673 7.10 4.32 26.04
CA ASN A 673 7.07 2.88 26.30
C ASN A 673 6.22 2.54 27.52
N ALA A 674 5.68 1.32 27.52
CA ALA A 674 4.77 0.81 28.53
C ALA A 674 5.44 0.49 29.89
N GLY A 675 6.77 0.57 29.99
CA GLY A 675 7.50 0.21 31.21
C GLY A 675 7.55 -1.30 31.44
N SER A 676 7.75 -1.72 32.69
CA SER A 676 7.81 -3.13 33.08
C SER A 676 7.38 -3.34 34.54
N ILE A 677 6.79 -4.49 34.83
CA ILE A 677 6.48 -4.93 36.20
C ILE A 677 7.75 -5.48 36.84
N GLU A 678 8.52 -6.30 36.13
CA GLU A 678 9.78 -6.89 36.59
C GLU A 678 10.89 -6.80 35.52
N PRO A 679 12.03 -6.13 35.79
CA PRO A 679 12.24 -5.22 36.94
C PRO A 679 11.26 -4.04 36.88
N LYS A 680 10.83 -3.53 38.03
CA LYS A 680 9.84 -2.43 38.06
C LYS A 680 10.38 -1.19 37.35
N ARG A 681 9.70 -0.77 36.27
CA ARG A 681 9.92 0.48 35.54
C ARG A 681 8.57 1.08 35.21
N GLU A 682 8.33 2.30 35.65
CA GLU A 682 7.11 3.03 35.28
C GLU A 682 7.12 3.34 33.77
N PRO A 683 5.94 3.46 33.12
CA PRO A 683 5.85 3.95 31.75
C PRO A 683 6.61 5.26 31.58
N LEU A 684 7.31 5.40 30.47
CA LEU A 684 8.25 6.50 30.25
C LEU A 684 7.99 7.18 28.92
N ALA A 685 7.85 8.50 28.97
CA ALA A 685 7.81 9.38 27.81
C ALA A 685 9.10 10.19 27.75
N MET A 686 9.72 10.32 26.58
CA MET A 686 10.89 11.15 26.38
C MET A 686 11.01 11.66 24.95
N LEU A 687 11.80 12.72 24.77
CA LEU A 687 12.23 13.17 23.46
C LEU A 687 13.57 12.51 23.09
N LEU A 688 13.68 12.10 21.83
CA LEU A 688 14.91 11.56 21.23
C LEU A 688 15.28 12.38 19.99
N ASP A 689 16.56 12.65 19.81
CA ASP A 689 17.11 13.31 18.63
C ASP A 689 17.69 12.29 17.65
N GLY A 690 17.26 12.42 16.39
CA GLY A 690 17.73 11.64 15.24
C GLY A 690 18.63 12.47 14.32
N SER A 691 19.69 11.84 13.80
CA SER A 691 20.67 12.47 12.90
C SER A 691 21.18 11.53 11.79
N GLY A 692 20.40 10.50 11.46
CA GLY A 692 20.77 9.43 10.54
C GLY A 692 20.24 8.07 10.96
N SER A 693 19.92 7.21 9.99
CA SER A 693 19.48 5.83 10.22
C SER A 693 20.50 5.00 10.99
N ASP A 694 21.80 5.25 10.75
CA ASP A 694 22.90 4.47 11.32
C ASP A 694 23.51 5.14 12.55
N LYS A 695 22.83 6.17 13.08
CA LYS A 695 23.23 6.89 14.29
C LYS A 695 22.31 6.51 15.44
N LYS A 696 22.92 6.30 16.60
CA LYS A 696 22.16 6.08 17.83
C LYS A 696 21.35 7.33 18.16
N LEU A 697 20.08 7.14 18.48
CA LEU A 697 19.20 8.20 18.97
C LEU A 697 19.73 8.78 20.29
N THR A 698 19.65 10.11 20.43
CA THR A 698 20.14 10.80 21.62
C THR A 698 18.98 11.25 22.50
N PRO A 699 18.83 10.74 23.74
CA PRO A 699 17.73 11.14 24.61
C PRO A 699 17.91 12.55 25.20
N ARG A 700 16.82 13.31 25.29
CA ARG A 700 16.77 14.61 25.97
C ARG A 700 16.34 14.46 27.43
N GLU A 701 17.22 13.93 28.27
CA GLU A 701 16.91 13.54 29.67
C GLU A 701 16.35 14.67 30.56
N LYS A 702 16.62 15.94 30.24
CA LYS A 702 16.20 17.11 31.03
C LYS A 702 14.91 17.76 30.51
N ASP A 703 14.39 17.32 29.38
CA ASP A 703 13.21 17.89 28.77
C ASP A 703 11.95 17.21 29.31
N THR A 704 11.05 18.00 29.90
CA THR A 704 9.77 17.53 30.46
C THR A 704 8.56 18.08 29.71
N SER A 705 8.76 18.59 28.49
CA SER A 705 7.69 19.20 27.67
C SER A 705 6.73 18.16 27.08
N LEU A 706 7.17 16.90 26.95
CA LEU A 706 6.35 15.79 26.49
C LEU A 706 5.64 15.12 27.66
N SER A 707 4.31 15.12 27.62
CA SER A 707 3.46 14.29 28.48
C SER A 707 2.88 13.14 27.68
N ALA A 708 2.82 11.94 28.25
CA ALA A 708 2.11 10.84 27.62
C ALA A 708 1.40 9.93 28.61
N SER A 709 0.37 9.24 28.14
CA SER A 709 -0.34 8.17 28.85
C SER A 709 -0.65 7.04 27.88
N GLY A 710 -0.67 5.81 28.37
CA GLY A 710 -1.04 4.63 27.59
C GLY A 710 -2.12 3.84 28.30
N LEU A 711 -3.08 3.34 27.55
CA LEU A 711 -4.12 2.42 27.99
C LEU A 711 -4.13 1.23 27.04
N TRP A 712 -3.93 0.02 27.55
CA TRP A 712 -4.21 -1.20 26.81
C TRP A 712 -5.61 -1.69 27.16
N LYS A 713 -6.45 -1.94 26.14
CA LYS A 713 -7.82 -2.44 26.33
C LYS A 713 -8.20 -3.35 25.16
N GLU A 714 -8.57 -4.59 25.49
CA GLU A 714 -9.12 -5.58 24.54
C GLU A 714 -8.30 -5.74 23.25
N GLY A 715 -6.97 -5.88 23.35
CA GLY A 715 -6.12 -6.07 22.17
C GLY A 715 -5.82 -4.80 21.38
N ARG A 716 -5.81 -3.64 22.07
CA ARG A 716 -5.45 -2.35 21.49
C ARG A 716 -4.74 -1.48 22.52
N TRP A 717 -3.59 -0.95 22.13
CA TRP A 717 -2.96 0.18 22.80
C TRP A 717 -3.58 1.49 22.32
N GLN A 718 -3.89 2.37 23.27
CA GLN A 718 -4.34 3.73 23.04
C GLN A 718 -3.39 4.67 23.80
N VAL A 719 -2.51 5.35 23.07
CA VAL A 719 -1.44 6.19 23.63
C VAL A 719 -1.71 7.65 23.29
N VAL A 720 -1.85 8.48 24.31
CA VAL A 720 -1.97 9.93 24.16
C VAL A 720 -0.61 10.56 24.39
N MET A 721 -0.11 11.35 23.43
CA MET A 721 1.10 12.16 23.59
C MET A 721 0.75 13.64 23.40
N LYS A 722 1.21 14.50 24.31
CA LYS A 722 0.91 15.93 24.34
C LYS A 722 2.16 16.77 24.54
N ARG A 723 2.25 17.87 23.80
CA ARG A 723 3.38 18.81 23.87
C ARG A 723 2.96 20.24 23.50
N PRO A 724 3.66 21.29 24.00
CA PRO A 724 3.51 22.65 23.48
C PRO A 724 3.73 22.75 21.97
N ARG A 725 2.99 23.63 21.30
CA ARG A 725 3.10 23.89 19.84
C ARG A 725 4.36 24.65 19.43
N TYR A 726 4.92 25.41 20.37
CA TYR A 726 6.05 26.30 20.15
C TYR A 726 7.11 26.05 21.21
N THR A 727 8.32 25.79 20.76
CA THR A 727 9.49 25.48 21.61
C THR A 727 10.71 26.21 21.06
N ALA A 728 11.73 26.42 21.89
CA ALA A 728 12.91 27.24 21.56
C ALA A 728 14.14 26.39 21.16
N ASP A 729 13.98 25.09 20.96
CA ASP A 729 15.03 24.08 20.78
C ASP A 729 15.25 23.68 19.30
N GLY A 730 14.55 24.34 18.36
CA GLY A 730 14.65 24.09 16.92
C GLY A 730 13.74 22.95 16.42
N ASP A 731 12.88 22.44 17.30
CA ASP A 731 11.84 21.49 16.91
C ASP A 731 10.78 22.13 16.01
N VAL A 732 10.00 21.28 15.35
CA VAL A 732 8.93 21.71 14.46
C VAL A 732 7.95 22.65 15.14
N LEU A 733 7.56 23.70 14.43
CA LEU A 733 6.48 24.59 14.84
C LEU A 733 5.16 24.08 14.28
N PHE A 734 4.18 23.92 15.16
CA PHE A 734 2.86 23.42 14.77
C PHE A 734 1.96 24.58 14.31
N ASP A 735 2.29 25.20 13.18
CA ASP A 735 1.53 26.33 12.63
C ASP A 735 0.27 25.91 11.89
N GLU A 736 -0.78 26.75 11.97
CA GLU A 736 -2.03 26.53 11.24
C GLU A 736 -1.87 26.85 9.75
N GLY A 737 -2.45 26.02 8.89
CA GLY A 737 -2.36 26.14 7.42
C GLY A 737 -1.06 25.60 6.81
N GLN A 738 -0.12 25.13 7.64
CA GLN A 738 1.13 24.52 7.18
C GLN A 738 1.00 23.00 7.16
N PHE A 739 1.51 22.40 6.08
CA PHE A 739 1.68 20.95 5.99
C PHE A 739 3.01 20.56 6.63
N ILE A 740 2.93 19.75 7.68
CA ILE A 740 4.06 19.34 8.52
C ILE A 740 4.31 17.84 8.30
N PRO A 741 5.54 17.40 7.94
CA PRO A 741 5.85 15.98 7.83
C PRO A 741 5.75 15.30 9.19
N VAL A 742 5.03 14.18 9.25
CA VAL A 742 4.91 13.33 10.44
C VAL A 742 5.10 11.87 10.06
N SER A 743 5.81 11.11 10.89
CA SER A 743 5.94 9.66 10.76
C SER A 743 5.80 9.01 12.13
N PHE A 744 5.49 7.72 12.15
CA PHE A 744 5.19 6.98 13.36
C PHE A 744 5.99 5.68 13.39
N ALA A 745 6.23 5.16 14.59
CA ALA A 745 6.81 3.84 14.80
C ALA A 745 6.12 3.10 15.95
N ASN A 746 6.14 1.77 15.89
CA ASN A 746 5.60 0.88 16.91
C ASN A 746 6.52 -0.33 17.10
N TRP A 747 6.68 -0.73 18.36
CA TRP A 747 7.35 -1.95 18.79
C TRP A 747 6.31 -2.85 19.50
N ASP A 748 6.05 -4.03 18.93
CA ASP A 748 5.36 -5.14 19.60
C ASP A 748 6.36 -5.96 20.42
N GLY A 749 6.37 -5.72 21.72
CA GLY A 749 7.35 -6.27 22.64
C GLY A 749 7.26 -7.80 22.80
N SER A 750 6.06 -8.38 22.66
CA SER A 750 5.85 -9.83 22.70
C SER A 750 6.41 -10.51 21.45
N ASN A 751 6.44 -9.79 20.33
CA ASN A 751 7.05 -10.22 19.08
C ASN A 751 8.57 -9.97 19.02
N GLY A 752 9.20 -9.60 20.14
CA GLY A 752 10.65 -9.39 20.24
C GLY A 752 11.13 -8.10 19.59
N GLU A 753 10.23 -7.14 19.34
CA GLU A 753 10.57 -5.86 18.73
C GLU A 753 11.25 -4.94 19.77
N SER A 754 12.46 -4.49 19.46
CA SER A 754 13.18 -3.46 20.22
C SER A 754 14.21 -2.76 19.34
N GLY A 755 14.58 -1.51 19.69
CA GLY A 755 15.59 -0.76 18.95
C GLY A 755 15.24 -0.61 17.46
N SER A 756 16.10 -1.09 16.56
CA SER A 756 15.86 -1.04 15.11
C SER A 756 14.81 -2.03 14.61
N LYS A 757 14.52 -3.11 15.35
CA LYS A 757 13.46 -4.07 15.04
C LYS A 757 12.13 -3.49 15.48
N HIS A 758 11.43 -2.85 14.55
CA HIS A 758 10.13 -2.24 14.77
C HIS A 758 9.41 -2.04 13.45
N THR A 759 8.15 -1.63 13.55
CA THR A 759 7.39 -1.17 12.40
C THR A 759 7.29 0.35 12.38
N LEU A 760 7.30 0.94 11.20
CA LEU A 760 7.26 2.39 11.02
C LEU A 760 6.43 2.80 9.81
N THR A 761 6.13 4.08 9.71
CA THR A 761 5.56 4.68 8.51
C THR A 761 6.62 5.43 7.70
N THR A 762 6.34 5.67 6.42
CA THR A 762 6.99 6.76 5.68
C THR A 762 6.45 8.13 6.16
N TRP A 763 6.92 9.22 5.55
CA TRP A 763 6.40 10.55 5.83
C TRP A 763 4.96 10.71 5.34
N TYR A 764 4.05 10.96 6.27
CA TYR A 764 2.73 11.51 6.01
C TYR A 764 2.69 13.00 6.32
N TRP A 765 1.56 13.63 6.04
CA TRP A 765 1.33 15.04 6.34
C TRP A 765 0.40 15.21 7.53
N LEU A 766 0.80 16.09 8.46
CA LEU A 766 -0.05 16.71 9.46
C LEU A 766 -0.51 18.07 8.94
N LEU A 767 -1.80 18.36 9.05
CA LEU A 767 -2.37 19.67 8.77
C LEU A 767 -3.19 20.14 9.96
N LEU A 768 -2.84 21.30 10.50
CA LEU A 768 -3.72 22.05 11.40
C LEU A 768 -4.52 23.02 10.53
N PRO A 769 -5.86 22.89 10.43
CA PRO A 769 -6.65 23.74 9.55
C PRO A 769 -6.44 25.23 9.86
N PRO A 770 -6.23 26.09 8.84
CA PRO A 770 -6.09 27.52 9.07
C PRO A 770 -7.39 28.13 9.58
N GLN A 771 -7.30 29.10 10.49
CA GLN A 771 -8.46 29.95 10.80
C GLN A 771 -9.03 30.58 9.53
N THR A 772 -10.31 30.31 9.27
CA THR A 772 -11.01 30.84 8.10
C THR A 772 -11.24 32.34 8.26
N ASP A 773 -10.43 33.16 7.61
CA ASP A 773 -10.71 34.59 7.49
C ASP A 773 -11.91 34.79 6.55
N VAL A 774 -13.09 34.96 7.15
CA VAL A 774 -14.36 35.14 6.42
C VAL A 774 -14.29 36.36 5.49
N SER A 775 -13.60 37.43 5.88
CA SER A 775 -13.42 38.63 5.06
C SER A 775 -12.56 38.35 3.83
N LYS A 776 -11.50 37.56 3.97
CA LYS A 776 -10.67 37.15 2.84
C LYS A 776 -11.38 36.14 1.94
N VAL A 777 -11.96 35.09 2.53
CA VAL A 777 -12.54 33.96 1.78
C VAL A 777 -13.82 34.36 1.05
N TYR A 778 -14.68 35.18 1.65
CA TYR A 778 -15.94 35.60 1.03
C TYR A 778 -15.93 37.06 0.57
N GLY A 779 -15.28 37.96 1.33
CA GLY A 779 -15.25 39.39 1.00
C GLY A 779 -14.44 39.70 -0.27
N VAL A 780 -13.31 39.03 -0.51
CA VAL A 780 -12.51 39.24 -1.74
C VAL A 780 -13.28 38.79 -2.99
N PRO A 781 -13.86 37.58 -3.07
CA PRO A 781 -14.71 37.19 -4.20
C PRO A 781 -15.89 38.13 -4.43
N VAL A 782 -16.60 38.54 -3.36
CA VAL A 782 -17.75 39.45 -3.47
C VAL A 782 -17.31 40.83 -3.95
N GLY A 783 -16.21 41.37 -3.41
CA GLY A 783 -15.64 42.65 -3.83
C GLY A 783 -15.24 42.66 -5.30
N ILE A 784 -14.56 41.61 -5.77
CA ILE A 784 -14.18 41.47 -7.19
C ILE A 784 -15.43 41.30 -8.06
N ALA A 785 -16.41 40.50 -7.66
CA ALA A 785 -17.67 40.36 -8.40
C ALA A 785 -18.40 41.71 -8.53
N LEU A 786 -18.46 42.51 -7.45
CA LEU A 786 -19.05 43.85 -7.51
C LEU A 786 -18.30 44.76 -8.47
N LEU A 787 -16.97 44.75 -8.48
CA LEU A 787 -16.18 45.51 -9.45
C LEU A 787 -16.44 45.08 -10.90
N VAL A 788 -16.49 43.77 -11.17
CA VAL A 788 -16.81 43.22 -12.50
C VAL A 788 -18.24 43.58 -12.91
N PHE A 789 -19.18 43.55 -11.98
CA PHE A 789 -20.58 43.94 -12.20
C PHE A 789 -20.67 45.43 -12.56
N LEU A 790 -20.02 46.31 -11.79
CA LEU A 790 -19.98 47.75 -12.06
C LEU A 790 -19.29 48.07 -13.40
N ALA A 791 -18.19 47.39 -13.72
CA ALA A 791 -17.52 47.51 -15.01
C ALA A 791 -18.45 47.07 -16.16
N GLY A 792 -19.20 45.98 -15.96
CA GLY A 792 -20.23 45.52 -16.90
C GLY A 792 -21.34 46.56 -17.12
N LEU A 793 -21.83 47.20 -16.05
CA LEU A 793 -22.80 48.29 -16.15
C LEU A 793 -22.26 49.51 -16.89
N MET A 794 -21.01 49.92 -16.60
CA MET A 794 -20.35 51.01 -17.32
C MET A 794 -20.17 50.68 -18.81
N LEU A 795 -19.81 49.44 -19.13
CA LEU A 795 -19.69 48.97 -20.50
C LEU A 795 -21.05 49.03 -21.23
N VAL A 796 -22.12 48.52 -20.62
CA VAL A 796 -23.49 48.62 -21.18
C VAL A 796 -23.87 50.08 -21.40
N LYS A 797 -23.66 50.95 -20.40
CA LYS A 797 -23.96 52.39 -20.50
C LYS A 797 -23.19 53.05 -21.66
N SER A 798 -21.89 52.79 -21.76
CA SER A 798 -21.04 53.34 -22.83
C SER A 798 -21.42 52.82 -24.21
N GLN A 799 -21.79 51.55 -24.34
CA GLN A 799 -22.19 50.98 -25.64
C GLN A 799 -23.57 51.48 -26.07
N ARG A 800 -24.49 51.70 -25.13
CA ARG A 800 -25.80 52.31 -25.42
C ARG A 800 -25.68 53.79 -25.76
N SER A 801 -24.78 54.55 -25.11
CA SER A 801 -24.56 55.97 -25.42
C SER A 801 -23.84 56.22 -26.74
N ARG A 802 -23.23 55.18 -27.36
CA ARG A 802 -22.65 55.23 -28.71
C ARG A 802 -23.64 54.80 -29.80
N SER A 803 -24.80 54.27 -29.41
CA SER A 803 -25.87 53.81 -30.30
C SER A 803 -27.11 54.72 -30.30
N ALA A 804 -27.20 55.62 -29.33
CA ALA A 804 -28.01 56.85 -29.41
C ALA A 804 -27.18 57.93 -30.10
#